data_AF-A0A2N6EIV5-F1
#
_entry.id   AF-A0A2N6EIV5-F1
#
_cell.length_a   1.000
_cell.length_b   1.000
_cell.length_c   1.000
_cell.angle_alpha   90.00
_cell.angle_beta   90.00
_cell.angle_gamma   90.00
#
_symmetry.space_group_name_H-M   'P 1'
#
loop_
_entity.id
_entity.type
_entity.pdbx_description
1 polymer ?
#
loop_
_entity_poly.entity_id
_entity_poly.type
_entity_poly.pdbx_seq_one_letter_code
_entity_poly.pdbx_strand_id
1 'polypeptide(L)'
;MRVSRRCLYGLLTVLCLLLAFSTAYGWTPVPVKQDPHVRMPGTQPAPENDNDIESPTRCTNCHGGFNPAVEPAFNWQGSMMAQASRDFLFWACMTTAAQDSIWAVGNPNATDICERCHFPKGWIEGRSDPTNASLMTGADFDGVHCDVCHSMYDPFFESTFAGTREGSDWTGYWDEATLLSADAALATYLEDERLAAGVKQFNDQPFFINNQAASSNYDESGSGQMFLDDVRGKRASFADASARHDMFYSRYHKSKYMCSTCHDVSNPVLANLGQDGTAALTTETDAAYSYYHVERTFSEFMLSDYGQQGGALGIGPFSPDVFNTSQPGNAIAACQDCHMRDGVGPGASQRDAVFRPTESTDHPNSGQPIHDLTGGNAWVSTVLASAVNGSPNYNATNDNLLNQGAAVLTLDMGQGLGIDAEALLAGADRAMQQLELAASINNLNYNASNGTLSFQVQNQTGHKLISGFPEGRRMFLNIKGYDSGGGLVFEVNPYDYAAGTLKGLSDIIYDGKGLPDPTALVVGNEVYDDALVYEMKPTSALTGEDKTFHFALATGRYKDNRIPPKGFRIADAAARISVPVDHGVDAPNLYSSAEYAGGYDDVSIVIPTGLAQVDVTLNYQTTSREYIEFLREEINGYQNNTPKQPTLFGETGAGGDAPYLVQTDPFFSGLKAWGDTIWQLWLNNMNVTTAAPYVMASASVGGVPSCNAPTPTLLSATPSSSQVELSWSDESGAGAISYNLYYDQAGKAQFITSTDLTSHSDTGLTNGLEYCYKVTSSDGTCESGFSNILCATPDAPGQTQFVGASLLTGLYETSGKGKNQVTVFVEQTSFAAGDEITVRATVTDGSTGLPVPSATVTIVIGGPETATLTTGPSDVNGLAEATWNTQAPNKKGNGGTTPGSYTASTADVVATGYTWDGAANSIPFTLL
;
A
#
# COMPACT_ATOMS: atom_id res chain seq x y z
N MET A 1 52.38 -51.06 -32.01
CA MET A 1 51.99 -50.04 -31.01
C MET A 1 50.77 -49.32 -31.51
N ARG A 2 49.67 -49.41 -30.76
CA ARG A 2 48.37 -48.81 -31.06
C ARG A 2 48.37 -47.36 -30.55
N VAL A 3 48.42 -46.38 -31.45
CA VAL A 3 48.01 -45.01 -31.09
C VAL A 3 46.49 -45.00 -31.15
N SER A 4 45.89 -44.73 -30.00
CA SER A 4 44.48 -45.03 -29.74
C SER A 4 43.55 -44.03 -30.42
N ARG A 5 42.44 -44.55 -30.97
CA ARG A 5 41.28 -43.78 -31.44
C ARG A 5 40.66 -42.86 -30.36
N ARG A 6 41.13 -42.90 -29.09
CA ARG A 6 40.59 -42.09 -27.98
C ARG A 6 41.04 -40.63 -27.99
N CYS A 7 42.15 -40.26 -28.62
CA CYS A 7 42.57 -38.85 -28.71
C CYS A 7 41.76 -38.05 -29.74
N LEU A 8 41.17 -38.69 -30.75
CA LEU A 8 40.37 -37.99 -31.77
C LEU A 8 38.95 -37.68 -31.28
N TYR A 9 38.36 -38.55 -30.45
CA TYR A 9 37.06 -38.29 -29.82
C TYR A 9 37.13 -37.27 -28.68
N GLY A 10 38.24 -37.22 -27.94
CA GLY A 10 38.47 -36.23 -26.88
C GLY A 10 38.68 -34.81 -27.41
N LEU A 11 39.34 -34.64 -28.56
CA LEU A 11 39.49 -33.32 -29.17
C LEU A 11 38.18 -32.79 -29.78
N LEU A 12 37.32 -33.66 -30.32
CA LEU A 12 36.00 -33.27 -30.84
C LEU A 12 34.99 -32.97 -29.73
N THR A 13 35.07 -33.62 -28.55
CA THR A 13 34.21 -33.26 -27.41
C THR A 13 34.66 -31.97 -26.73
N VAL A 14 35.96 -31.69 -26.67
CA VAL A 14 36.47 -30.42 -26.14
C VAL A 14 36.24 -29.25 -27.10
N LEU A 15 36.26 -29.47 -28.42
CA LEU A 15 35.87 -28.43 -29.39
C LEU A 15 34.35 -28.17 -29.41
N CYS A 16 33.51 -29.19 -29.16
CA CYS A 16 32.07 -29.01 -29.00
C CYS A 16 31.66 -28.41 -27.64
N LEU A 17 32.50 -28.51 -26.60
CA LEU A 17 32.28 -27.86 -25.29
C LEU A 17 32.85 -26.43 -25.23
N LEU A 18 33.70 -26.03 -26.19
CA LEU A 18 34.22 -24.66 -26.33
C LEU A 18 33.50 -23.83 -27.40
N LEU A 19 32.53 -24.42 -28.11
CA LEU A 19 31.38 -23.66 -28.61
C LEU A 19 30.46 -23.41 -27.41
N ALA A 20 30.93 -22.58 -26.46
CA ALA A 20 30.00 -21.82 -25.64
C ALA A 20 29.02 -21.21 -26.62
N PHE A 21 27.72 -21.48 -26.46
CA PHE A 21 26.67 -20.77 -27.15
C PHE A 21 26.92 -19.29 -26.88
N SER A 22 27.63 -18.62 -27.78
CA SER A 22 27.60 -17.18 -27.88
C SER A 22 26.20 -16.91 -28.40
N THR A 23 25.27 -16.74 -27.47
CA THR A 23 24.00 -16.10 -27.80
C THR A 23 24.39 -14.70 -28.25
N ALA A 24 24.46 -14.52 -29.57
CA ALA A 24 24.68 -13.21 -30.16
C ALA A 24 23.41 -12.41 -29.87
N TYR A 25 23.50 -11.47 -28.94
CA TYR A 25 22.45 -10.49 -28.68
C TYR A 25 22.41 -9.47 -29.81
N GLY A 26 21.22 -8.90 -30.05
CA GLY A 26 21.06 -7.79 -31.01
C GLY A 26 21.64 -6.45 -30.52
N TRP A 27 22.25 -6.40 -29.35
CA TRP A 27 22.71 -5.21 -28.63
C TRP A 27 24.06 -5.47 -27.95
N THR A 28 24.70 -4.42 -27.42
CA THR A 28 26.05 -4.54 -26.81
C THR A 28 25.94 -4.72 -25.30
N PRO A 29 26.42 -5.85 -24.73
CA PRO A 29 26.45 -6.03 -23.28
C PRO A 29 27.34 -5.01 -22.58
N VAL A 30 26.77 -4.28 -21.63
CA VAL A 30 27.46 -3.33 -20.75
C VAL A 30 27.03 -3.65 -19.32
N PRO A 31 27.95 -4.05 -18.43
CA PRO A 31 27.62 -4.22 -17.01
C PRO A 31 27.06 -2.91 -16.43
N VAL A 32 25.97 -2.96 -15.67
CA VAL A 32 25.28 -1.76 -15.14
C VAL A 32 26.24 -0.78 -14.47
N LYS A 33 27.14 -1.31 -13.62
CA LYS A 33 28.13 -0.51 -12.90
C LYS A 33 29.12 0.26 -13.80
N GLN A 34 29.22 -0.11 -15.07
CA GLN A 34 30.09 0.52 -16.06
C GLN A 34 29.32 1.47 -16.99
N ASP A 35 28.00 1.57 -16.85
CA ASP A 35 27.15 2.39 -17.70
C ASP A 35 26.85 3.74 -17.03
N PRO A 36 27.43 4.85 -17.53
CA PRO A 36 27.20 6.18 -16.95
C PRO A 36 25.74 6.66 -17.13
N HIS A 37 24.97 6.08 -18.06
CA HIS A 37 23.60 6.54 -18.32
C HIS A 37 22.62 6.20 -17.19
N VAL A 38 22.89 5.14 -16.43
CA VAL A 38 21.96 4.66 -15.38
C VAL A 38 22.48 4.87 -13.98
N ARG A 39 23.71 5.38 -13.84
CA ARG A 39 24.29 5.71 -12.55
C ARG A 39 23.52 6.86 -11.89
N MET A 40 23.23 6.67 -10.61
CA MET A 40 22.64 7.67 -9.71
C MET A 40 23.36 7.56 -8.35
N PRO A 41 23.42 8.65 -7.56
CA PRO A 41 24.06 8.65 -6.24
C PRO A 41 23.35 7.74 -5.23
N GLY A 42 24.02 7.48 -4.10
CA GLY A 42 23.57 6.57 -3.05
C GLY A 42 24.45 5.33 -2.93
N THR A 43 24.04 4.39 -2.09
CA THR A 43 24.68 3.08 -1.93
C THR A 43 24.50 2.25 -3.19
N GLN A 44 25.56 1.57 -3.62
CA GLN A 44 25.64 0.88 -4.90
C GLN A 44 25.88 -0.61 -4.72
N PRO A 45 25.50 -1.45 -5.69
CA PRO A 45 25.72 -2.88 -5.57
C PRO A 45 27.20 -3.27 -5.48
N ALA A 46 27.46 -4.47 -4.98
CA ALA A 46 28.80 -5.03 -4.92
C ALA A 46 29.52 -4.96 -6.30
N PRO A 47 30.82 -4.63 -6.33
CA PRO A 47 31.75 -4.58 -5.20
C PRO A 47 31.93 -3.19 -4.57
N GLU A 48 31.15 -2.18 -4.96
CA GLU A 48 31.32 -0.81 -4.43
C GLU A 48 30.87 -0.72 -2.98
N ASN A 49 29.67 -1.21 -2.70
CA ASN A 49 29.20 -1.46 -1.34
C ASN A 49 28.74 -2.93 -1.21
N ASP A 50 28.81 -3.49 0.00
CA ASP A 50 28.49 -4.89 0.29
C ASP A 50 27.45 -4.94 1.42
N ASN A 51 26.33 -4.24 1.20
CA ASN A 51 25.25 -4.14 2.18
C ASN A 51 24.44 -5.45 2.20
N ASP A 52 24.23 -5.98 3.40
CA ASP A 52 23.43 -7.19 3.64
C ASP A 52 22.04 -6.78 4.13
N ILE A 53 21.07 -6.80 3.23
CA ILE A 53 19.68 -6.44 3.54
C ILE A 53 18.94 -7.69 4.04
N GLU A 54 18.37 -7.64 5.24
CA GLU A 54 17.71 -8.79 5.85
C GLU A 54 16.32 -9.04 5.24
N SER A 55 15.96 -10.33 5.14
CA SER A 55 14.62 -10.73 4.74
C SER A 55 13.57 -10.22 5.74
N PRO A 56 12.37 -9.81 5.29
CA PRO A 56 11.29 -9.37 6.17
C PRO A 56 10.85 -10.44 7.18
N THR A 57 11.11 -11.74 6.94
CA THR A 57 10.93 -12.81 7.94
C THR A 57 11.64 -12.56 9.28
N ARG A 58 12.75 -11.80 9.28
CA ARG A 58 13.48 -11.40 10.49
C ARG A 58 12.76 -10.34 11.30
N CYS A 59 11.83 -9.63 10.68
CA CYS A 59 11.07 -8.54 11.26
C CYS A 59 9.68 -9.02 11.69
N THR A 60 8.99 -9.77 10.82
CA THR A 60 7.58 -10.16 11.00
C THR A 60 7.33 -11.11 12.17
N ASN A 61 8.37 -11.80 12.67
CA ASN A 61 8.27 -12.62 13.88
C ASN A 61 8.00 -11.81 15.17
N CYS A 62 8.29 -10.50 15.15
CA CYS A 62 8.06 -9.59 16.27
C CYS A 62 7.09 -8.46 15.89
N HIS A 63 7.17 -7.96 14.66
CA HIS A 63 6.38 -6.84 14.14
C HIS A 63 5.09 -7.28 13.43
N GLY A 64 4.67 -8.54 13.60
CA GLY A 64 3.44 -9.09 13.03
C GLY A 64 2.82 -10.20 13.87
N GLY A 65 1.59 -10.59 13.54
CA GLY A 65 0.87 -11.71 14.12
C GLY A 65 0.29 -11.47 15.52
N PHE A 66 0.11 -10.22 15.94
CA PHE A 66 -0.47 -9.85 17.25
C PHE A 66 -1.70 -8.94 17.15
N ASN A 67 -1.75 -7.95 16.25
CA ASN A 67 -2.91 -7.10 16.04
C ASN A 67 -2.88 -6.44 14.63
N PRO A 68 -3.59 -7.01 13.64
CA PRO A 68 -3.64 -6.50 12.26
C PRO A 68 -4.04 -5.02 12.11
N ALA A 69 -4.73 -4.43 13.09
CA ALA A 69 -5.16 -3.03 13.04
C ALA A 69 -4.01 -2.02 13.33
N VAL A 70 -2.93 -2.46 13.97
CA VAL A 70 -1.84 -1.58 14.43
C VAL A 70 -0.46 -2.11 14.08
N GLU A 71 -0.31 -3.43 13.92
CA GLU A 71 0.98 -4.03 13.62
C GLU A 71 1.50 -3.63 12.24
N PRO A 72 2.82 -3.39 12.09
CA PRO A 72 3.39 -3.02 10.80
C PRO A 72 3.23 -4.09 9.71
N ALA A 73 3.39 -5.37 10.05
CA ALA A 73 3.55 -6.44 9.06
C ALA A 73 2.31 -6.63 8.17
N PHE A 74 1.12 -6.73 8.75
CA PHE A 74 -0.12 -7.03 8.01
C PHE A 74 -0.44 -5.94 6.98
N ASN A 75 -0.39 -4.66 7.40
CA ASN A 75 -0.67 -3.54 6.50
C ASN A 75 0.39 -3.40 5.40
N TRP A 76 1.66 -3.61 5.74
CA TRP A 76 2.73 -3.64 4.76
C TRP A 76 2.53 -4.79 3.76
N GLN A 77 2.26 -6.02 4.18
CA GLN A 77 2.07 -7.18 3.28
C GLN A 77 0.96 -6.95 2.25
N GLY A 78 -0.11 -6.24 2.64
CA GLY A 78 -1.21 -5.86 1.75
C GLY A 78 -0.93 -4.69 0.80
N SER A 79 0.22 -4.05 0.94
CA SER A 79 0.56 -2.82 0.21
C SER A 79 1.19 -3.07 -1.15
N MET A 80 1.10 -2.07 -2.04
CA MET A 80 1.80 -2.10 -3.33
C MET A 80 3.32 -2.06 -3.17
N MET A 81 3.84 -1.52 -2.06
CA MET A 81 5.28 -1.53 -1.78
C MET A 81 5.81 -2.95 -1.55
N ALA A 82 5.11 -3.76 -0.74
CA ALA A 82 5.46 -5.17 -0.50
C ALA A 82 5.26 -6.05 -1.75
N GLN A 83 4.40 -5.63 -2.67
CA GLN A 83 4.09 -6.36 -3.89
C GLN A 83 4.70 -5.75 -5.15
N ALA A 84 5.60 -4.77 -5.03
CA ALA A 84 6.16 -4.06 -6.19
C ALA A 84 6.78 -5.03 -7.22
N SER A 85 7.53 -6.01 -6.75
CA SER A 85 8.13 -7.11 -7.53
C SER A 85 7.12 -8.07 -8.18
N ARG A 86 5.90 -8.17 -7.62
CA ARG A 86 4.82 -9.06 -8.08
C ARG A 86 3.78 -8.33 -8.92
N ASP A 87 3.93 -7.03 -9.12
CA ASP A 87 3.04 -6.24 -9.97
C ASP A 87 3.19 -6.65 -11.44
N PHE A 88 2.15 -7.27 -11.98
CA PHE A 88 2.11 -7.73 -13.37
C PHE A 88 2.10 -6.58 -14.41
N LEU A 89 1.67 -5.37 -14.04
CA LEU A 89 1.79 -4.19 -14.90
C LEU A 89 3.24 -3.76 -15.02
N PHE A 90 3.98 -3.79 -13.89
CA PHE A 90 5.40 -3.49 -13.87
C PHE A 90 6.17 -4.41 -14.83
N TRP A 91 5.92 -5.72 -14.78
CA TRP A 91 6.65 -6.66 -15.65
C TRP A 91 6.44 -6.40 -17.15
N ALA A 92 5.19 -6.11 -17.55
CA ALA A 92 4.89 -5.75 -18.93
C ALA A 92 5.55 -4.41 -19.32
N CYS A 93 5.44 -3.40 -18.46
CA CYS A 93 6.07 -2.08 -18.66
C CYS A 93 7.60 -2.18 -18.76
N MET A 94 8.25 -2.89 -17.83
CA MET A 94 9.70 -3.12 -17.84
C MET A 94 10.16 -3.82 -19.12
N THR A 95 9.37 -4.77 -19.63
CA THR A 95 9.67 -5.47 -20.87
C THR A 95 9.69 -4.51 -22.06
N THR A 96 8.70 -3.61 -22.17
CA THR A 96 8.68 -2.55 -23.19
C THR A 96 9.81 -1.55 -22.97
N ALA A 97 10.08 -1.12 -21.73
CA ALA A 97 11.16 -0.19 -21.41
C ALA A 97 12.56 -0.73 -21.75
N ALA A 98 12.79 -2.04 -21.62
CA ALA A 98 14.03 -2.68 -22.07
C ALA A 98 14.19 -2.60 -23.60
N GLN A 99 13.12 -2.83 -24.35
CA GLN A 99 13.11 -2.68 -25.80
C GLN A 99 13.39 -1.23 -26.21
N ASP A 100 12.74 -0.28 -25.55
CA ASP A 100 12.94 1.16 -25.74
C ASP A 100 14.38 1.59 -25.44
N SER A 101 14.94 1.09 -24.34
CA SER A 101 16.33 1.35 -23.95
C SER A 101 17.31 0.86 -25.02
N ILE A 102 17.11 -0.35 -25.55
CA ILE A 102 17.96 -0.88 -26.63
C ILE A 102 17.86 0.01 -27.86
N TRP A 103 16.66 0.46 -28.22
CA TRP A 103 16.45 1.36 -29.36
C TRP A 103 17.14 2.72 -29.17
N ALA A 104 17.04 3.30 -27.97
CA ALA A 104 17.57 4.63 -27.67
C ALA A 104 19.09 4.66 -27.45
N VAL A 105 19.63 3.72 -26.68
CA VAL A 105 21.03 3.73 -26.21
C VAL A 105 21.80 2.44 -26.45
N GLY A 106 21.22 1.46 -27.16
CA GLY A 106 21.92 0.28 -27.66
C GLY A 106 22.12 -0.85 -26.64
N ASN A 107 21.49 -0.77 -25.47
CA ASN A 107 21.48 -1.78 -24.41
C ASN A 107 20.20 -1.66 -23.55
N PRO A 108 19.82 -2.69 -22.76
CA PRO A 108 18.58 -2.67 -21.97
C PRO A 108 18.71 -2.01 -20.58
N ASN A 109 19.85 -1.40 -20.25
CA ASN A 109 20.19 -1.05 -18.86
C ASN A 109 19.25 -0.02 -18.22
N ALA A 110 18.41 0.71 -18.97
CA ALA A 110 17.38 1.55 -18.37
C ALA A 110 16.46 0.77 -17.39
N THR A 111 16.34 -0.55 -17.54
CA THR A 111 15.58 -1.38 -16.59
C THR A 111 16.23 -1.50 -15.22
N ASP A 112 17.51 -1.14 -15.04
CA ASP A 112 18.15 -1.08 -13.71
C ASP A 112 17.38 -0.16 -12.76
N ILE A 113 16.81 0.94 -13.27
CA ILE A 113 16.00 1.86 -12.47
C ILE A 113 14.72 1.20 -11.98
N CYS A 114 14.11 0.36 -12.83
CA CYS A 114 12.92 -0.40 -12.49
C CYS A 114 13.26 -1.43 -11.41
N GLU A 115 14.34 -2.18 -11.58
CA GLU A 115 14.77 -3.20 -10.63
C GLU A 115 15.22 -2.60 -9.29
N ARG A 116 15.82 -1.42 -9.30
CA ARG A 116 16.16 -0.66 -8.09
C ARG A 116 14.95 -0.35 -7.22
N CYS A 117 13.81 -0.01 -7.84
CA CYS A 117 12.58 0.33 -7.11
C CYS A 117 11.72 -0.90 -6.77
N HIS A 118 11.68 -1.91 -7.66
CA HIS A 118 10.81 -3.08 -7.51
C HIS A 118 11.50 -4.28 -6.83
N PHE A 119 12.83 -4.35 -6.84
CA PHE A 119 13.66 -5.37 -6.21
C PHE A 119 14.83 -4.76 -5.42
N PRO A 120 14.62 -3.79 -4.52
CA PRO A 120 15.71 -3.02 -3.89
C PRO A 120 16.77 -3.91 -3.20
N LYS A 121 16.35 -5.00 -2.55
CA LYS A 121 17.28 -5.99 -1.97
C LYS A 121 18.10 -6.73 -3.03
N GLY A 122 17.44 -7.24 -4.07
CA GLY A 122 18.11 -7.97 -5.14
C GLY A 122 19.08 -7.07 -5.91
N TRP A 123 18.65 -5.82 -6.16
CA TRP A 123 19.44 -4.77 -6.77
C TRP A 123 20.71 -4.48 -5.95
N ILE A 124 20.59 -4.16 -4.66
CA ILE A 124 21.77 -3.82 -3.83
C ILE A 124 22.74 -4.99 -3.66
N GLU A 125 22.25 -6.22 -3.71
CA GLU A 125 23.09 -7.42 -3.65
C GLU A 125 23.63 -7.85 -5.03
N GLY A 126 23.48 -7.01 -6.05
CA GLY A 126 24.09 -7.18 -7.38
C GLY A 126 23.40 -8.19 -8.28
N ARG A 127 22.13 -8.53 -8.00
CA ARG A 127 21.32 -9.46 -8.82
C ARG A 127 20.53 -8.76 -9.93
N SER A 128 20.69 -7.45 -10.10
CA SER A 128 20.11 -6.72 -11.23
C SER A 128 20.91 -6.78 -12.53
N ASP A 129 22.08 -7.43 -12.54
CA ASP A 129 22.87 -7.64 -13.76
C ASP A 129 22.92 -9.15 -14.07
N PRO A 130 22.26 -9.64 -15.15
CA PRO A 130 21.62 -8.88 -16.22
C PRO A 130 20.27 -8.24 -15.82
N THR A 131 19.94 -7.10 -16.44
CA THR A 131 18.75 -6.26 -16.13
C THR A 131 17.43 -6.78 -16.70
N ASN A 132 17.17 -8.07 -16.48
CA ASN A 132 15.92 -8.76 -16.79
C ASN A 132 15.34 -9.48 -15.57
N ALA A 133 15.80 -9.16 -14.37
CA ALA A 133 15.43 -9.78 -13.10
C ALA A 133 15.60 -11.32 -13.01
N SER A 134 16.28 -11.96 -13.97
CA SER A 134 16.42 -13.43 -14.01
C SER A 134 17.24 -14.04 -12.88
N LEU A 135 17.98 -13.21 -12.14
CA LEU A 135 18.75 -13.64 -10.97
C LEU A 135 18.02 -13.38 -9.64
N MET A 136 16.88 -12.70 -9.65
CA MET A 136 16.12 -12.40 -8.42
C MET A 136 15.67 -13.68 -7.73
N THR A 137 15.69 -13.68 -6.39
CA THR A 137 15.37 -14.87 -5.60
C THR A 137 14.88 -14.52 -4.20
N GLY A 138 14.09 -15.41 -3.59
CA GLY A 138 13.68 -15.29 -2.19
C GLY A 138 13.05 -13.94 -1.89
N ALA A 139 13.60 -13.25 -0.88
CA ALA A 139 13.08 -11.97 -0.39
C ALA A 139 13.23 -10.80 -1.37
N ASP A 140 13.94 -10.96 -2.49
CA ASP A 140 13.93 -9.94 -3.55
C ASP A 140 12.50 -9.73 -4.07
N PHE A 141 11.71 -10.80 -4.10
CA PHE A 141 10.31 -10.76 -4.47
C PHE A 141 9.42 -10.17 -3.38
N ASP A 142 9.90 -9.76 -2.21
CA ASP A 142 9.10 -9.07 -1.20
C ASP A 142 9.09 -7.53 -1.40
N GLY A 143 9.54 -7.06 -2.56
CA GLY A 143 9.42 -5.67 -2.99
C GLY A 143 10.21 -4.69 -2.12
N VAL A 144 9.62 -3.51 -1.89
CA VAL A 144 10.12 -2.54 -0.90
C VAL A 144 9.69 -3.02 0.47
N HIS A 145 10.65 -3.55 1.23
CA HIS A 145 10.38 -4.23 2.50
C HIS A 145 11.10 -3.60 3.68
N CYS A 146 10.76 -4.05 4.89
CA CYS A 146 11.12 -3.41 6.17
C CYS A 146 12.58 -2.97 6.23
N ASP A 147 13.52 -3.89 5.95
CA ASP A 147 14.93 -3.58 6.15
C ASP A 147 15.53 -2.62 5.12
N VAL A 148 14.92 -2.46 3.94
CA VAL A 148 15.33 -1.43 2.99
C VAL A 148 15.06 -0.05 3.58
N CYS A 149 13.82 0.19 4.05
CA CYS A 149 13.46 1.45 4.69
C CYS A 149 14.23 1.67 5.98
N HIS A 150 14.26 0.66 6.86
CA HIS A 150 14.89 0.75 8.17
C HIS A 150 16.43 0.66 8.14
N SER A 151 17.05 0.60 6.96
CA SER A 151 18.49 0.82 6.78
C SER A 151 18.80 2.16 6.12
N MET A 152 17.79 2.92 5.67
CA MET A 152 18.03 4.19 4.99
C MET A 152 18.49 5.28 5.96
N TYR A 153 19.51 6.04 5.56
CA TYR A 153 19.96 7.25 6.24
C TYR A 153 19.72 8.49 5.38
N ASP A 154 19.69 9.66 6.02
CA ASP A 154 19.41 10.94 5.36
C ASP A 154 20.64 11.39 4.57
N PRO A 155 20.60 11.55 3.23
CA PRO A 155 21.71 12.14 2.48
C PRO A 155 21.96 13.62 2.83
N PHE A 156 21.11 14.24 3.65
CA PHE A 156 21.25 15.61 4.13
C PHE A 156 21.37 15.69 5.66
N PHE A 157 21.86 14.61 6.29
CA PHE A 157 22.00 14.42 7.73
C PHE A 157 22.64 15.63 8.46
N GLU A 158 23.65 16.29 7.86
CA GLU A 158 24.26 17.51 8.40
C GLU A 158 23.24 18.61 8.66
N SER A 159 22.41 18.91 7.65
CA SER A 159 21.43 19.99 7.69
C SER A 159 20.23 19.68 8.59
N THR A 160 19.81 18.41 8.63
CA THR A 160 18.74 17.89 9.50
C THR A 160 19.20 17.89 10.95
N PHE A 161 20.42 17.43 11.24
CA PHE A 161 20.99 17.46 12.59
C PHE A 161 21.14 18.89 13.11
N ALA A 162 21.60 19.82 12.27
CA ALA A 162 21.72 21.24 12.61
C ALA A 162 20.37 21.99 12.73
N GLY A 163 19.25 21.36 12.37
CA GLY A 163 17.92 21.98 12.39
C GLY A 163 17.72 23.08 11.33
N THR A 164 18.50 23.01 10.25
CA THR A 164 18.39 23.91 9.09
C THR A 164 17.53 23.32 7.98
N ARG A 165 17.35 21.99 7.97
CA ARG A 165 16.37 21.27 7.16
C ARG A 165 15.16 20.92 8.03
N GLU A 166 13.97 21.30 7.59
CA GLU A 166 12.68 21.18 8.30
C GLU A 166 12.57 21.90 9.66
N GLY A 167 13.66 22.48 10.16
CA GLY A 167 13.67 23.40 11.30
C GLY A 167 14.13 22.74 12.60
N SER A 168 14.27 23.59 13.63
CA SER A 168 14.79 23.23 14.96
C SER A 168 13.71 23.23 16.04
N ASP A 169 12.43 23.14 15.66
CA ASP A 169 11.33 22.90 16.61
C ASP A 169 11.33 21.43 17.05
N TRP A 170 12.30 21.07 17.89
CA TRP A 170 12.50 19.70 18.36
C TRP A 170 11.29 19.19 19.14
N THR A 171 10.73 20.01 20.02
CA THR A 171 9.62 19.60 20.90
C THR A 171 8.26 19.54 20.20
N GLY A 172 8.03 20.39 19.20
CA GLY A 172 6.76 20.44 18.46
C GLY A 172 6.81 19.54 17.24
N TYR A 173 7.44 20.01 16.16
CA TYR A 173 7.51 19.30 14.88
C TYR A 173 8.13 17.90 14.97
N TRP A 174 9.25 17.76 15.69
CA TRP A 174 9.95 16.48 15.80
C TRP A 174 9.46 15.61 16.97
N ASP A 175 8.58 16.13 17.83
CA ASP A 175 8.07 15.49 19.04
C ASP A 175 9.18 14.93 19.95
N GLU A 176 10.26 15.68 20.16
CA GLU A 176 11.38 15.32 21.05
C GLU A 176 11.21 15.98 22.42
N ALA A 177 10.57 15.28 23.35
CA ALA A 177 10.22 15.81 24.67
C ALA A 177 11.37 15.78 25.69
N THR A 178 12.40 14.94 25.50
CA THR A 178 13.51 14.77 26.45
C THR A 178 14.88 14.85 25.76
N LEU A 179 15.96 14.76 26.56
CA LEU A 179 17.33 14.73 26.03
C LEU A 179 17.70 13.39 25.37
N LEU A 180 16.86 12.35 25.51
CA LEU A 180 17.12 11.04 24.92
C LEU A 180 17.23 11.12 23.40
N SER A 181 16.29 11.80 22.72
CA SER A 181 16.37 12.03 21.28
C SER A 181 17.61 12.81 20.87
N ALA A 182 18.04 13.80 21.65
CA ALA A 182 19.23 14.58 21.33
C ALA A 182 20.51 13.72 21.36
N ASP A 183 20.68 12.88 22.38
CA ASP A 183 21.81 11.97 22.50
C ASP A 183 21.77 10.89 21.41
N ALA A 184 20.59 10.33 21.13
CA ALA A 184 20.39 9.32 20.09
C ALA A 184 20.60 9.90 18.67
N ALA A 185 20.16 11.12 18.41
CA ALA A 185 20.37 11.81 17.14
C ALA A 185 21.85 12.09 16.88
N LEU A 186 22.64 12.40 17.92
CA LEU A 186 24.09 12.54 17.79
C LEU A 186 24.76 11.22 17.40
N ALA A 187 24.33 10.10 17.98
CA ALA A 187 24.83 8.78 17.61
C ALA A 187 24.53 8.45 16.13
N THR A 188 23.30 8.73 15.68
CA THR A 188 22.90 8.56 14.28
C THR A 188 23.69 9.47 13.34
N TYR A 189 23.88 10.75 13.69
CA TYR A 189 24.67 11.69 12.90
C TYR A 189 26.12 11.23 12.69
N LEU A 190 26.77 10.71 13.75
CA LEU A 190 28.14 10.20 13.66
C LEU A 190 28.24 8.96 12.76
N GLU A 191 27.19 8.13 12.75
CA GLU A 191 27.14 6.98 11.86
C GLU A 191 26.91 7.40 10.40
N ASP A 192 26.04 8.39 10.17
CA ASP A 192 25.78 8.93 8.83
C ASP A 192 27.04 9.60 8.25
N GLU A 193 27.81 10.33 9.07
CA GLU A 193 29.11 10.89 8.70
C GLU A 193 30.09 9.79 8.26
N ARG A 194 30.13 8.66 8.97
CA ARG A 194 30.99 7.52 8.63
C ARG A 194 30.57 6.89 7.30
N LEU A 195 29.27 6.67 7.09
CA LEU A 195 28.71 6.08 5.87
C LEU A 195 28.93 6.99 4.65
N ALA A 196 28.69 8.30 4.82
CA ALA A 196 28.85 9.30 3.77
C ALA A 196 30.27 9.34 3.18
N ALA A 197 31.29 9.07 3.99
CA ALA A 197 32.68 8.99 3.52
C ALA A 197 32.94 7.88 2.49
N GLY A 198 32.05 6.87 2.42
CA GLY A 198 32.12 5.75 1.49
C GLY A 198 31.41 5.96 0.16
N VAL A 199 30.59 7.01 0.01
CA VAL A 199 29.77 7.23 -1.20
C VAL A 199 30.56 7.98 -2.27
N LYS A 200 30.54 7.43 -3.49
CA LYS A 200 31.31 7.96 -4.62
C LYS A 200 30.43 8.33 -5.81
N GLN A 201 30.90 9.33 -6.54
CA GLN A 201 30.49 9.61 -7.91
C GLN A 201 31.07 8.55 -8.87
N PHE A 202 30.52 8.46 -10.08
CA PHE A 202 30.95 7.52 -11.11
C PHE A 202 32.44 7.66 -11.47
N ASN A 203 32.96 8.88 -11.40
CA ASN A 203 34.37 9.21 -11.65
C ASN A 203 35.31 8.96 -10.45
N ASP A 204 34.87 8.17 -9.47
CA ASP A 204 35.55 7.85 -8.21
C ASP A 204 35.81 9.04 -7.27
N GLN A 205 35.25 10.23 -7.52
CA GLN A 205 35.32 11.35 -6.57
C GLN A 205 34.32 11.16 -5.41
N PRO A 206 34.60 11.71 -4.21
CA PRO A 206 33.64 11.71 -3.12
C PRO A 206 32.34 12.43 -3.51
N PHE A 207 31.19 11.81 -3.23
CA PHE A 207 29.90 12.47 -3.39
C PHE A 207 29.68 13.56 -2.33
N PHE A 208 30.22 13.35 -1.12
CA PHE A 208 30.13 14.29 0.00
C PHE A 208 31.42 15.08 0.20
N ILE A 209 31.29 16.39 0.41
CA ILE A 209 32.37 17.32 0.78
C ILE A 209 31.93 18.06 2.05
N ASN A 210 32.67 17.90 3.15
CA ASN A 210 32.30 18.43 4.47
C ASN A 210 30.86 18.02 4.88
N ASN A 211 30.55 16.72 4.76
CA ASN A 211 29.26 16.13 5.15
C ASN A 211 28.04 16.64 4.36
N GLN A 212 28.25 17.32 3.24
CA GLN A 212 27.19 17.81 2.35
C GLN A 212 27.43 17.30 0.93
N ALA A 213 26.36 17.13 0.15
CA ALA A 213 26.48 16.79 -1.26
C ALA A 213 27.42 17.79 -1.97
N ALA A 214 28.29 17.28 -2.84
CA ALA A 214 29.32 18.10 -3.49
C ALA A 214 28.72 19.23 -4.35
N SER A 215 27.52 19.03 -4.89
CA SER A 215 26.77 20.04 -5.63
C SER A 215 25.65 20.61 -4.77
N SER A 216 25.51 21.93 -4.75
CA SER A 216 24.39 22.61 -4.09
C SER A 216 23.06 22.47 -4.85
N ASN A 217 23.08 21.99 -6.10
CA ASN A 217 21.86 21.73 -6.86
C ASN A 217 21.25 20.36 -6.53
N TYR A 218 21.98 19.50 -5.83
CA TYR A 218 21.46 18.26 -5.28
C TYR A 218 20.89 18.58 -3.89
N ASP A 219 19.62 18.94 -3.84
CA ASP A 219 18.90 19.30 -2.60
C ASP A 219 17.76 18.32 -2.24
N GLU A 220 17.55 17.31 -3.08
CA GLU A 220 16.52 16.29 -2.93
C GLU A 220 16.95 14.99 -3.63
N SER A 221 16.78 13.86 -2.95
CA SER A 221 16.96 12.52 -3.53
C SER A 221 15.66 12.04 -4.17
N GLY A 222 15.76 11.29 -5.28
CA GLY A 222 14.63 10.66 -5.95
C GLY A 222 15.06 9.51 -6.85
N SER A 223 14.14 8.96 -7.67
CA SER A 223 14.42 7.81 -8.55
C SER A 223 15.10 6.60 -7.88
N GLY A 224 14.81 6.31 -6.60
CA GLY A 224 15.43 5.21 -5.87
C GLY A 224 16.89 5.46 -5.45
N GLN A 225 17.32 6.72 -5.33
CA GLN A 225 18.62 7.10 -4.76
C GLN A 225 18.68 6.76 -3.26
N MET A 226 18.89 5.49 -2.95
CA MET A 226 18.92 4.96 -1.59
C MET A 226 20.31 5.11 -0.96
N PHE A 227 20.35 5.65 0.26
CA PHE A 227 21.55 5.74 1.09
C PHE A 227 21.35 4.78 2.25
N LEU A 228 22.02 3.64 2.19
CA LEU A 228 21.79 2.49 3.07
C LEU A 228 22.97 2.27 4.02
N ASP A 229 22.63 1.97 5.27
CA ASP A 229 23.54 1.58 6.31
C ASP A 229 24.23 0.24 5.98
N ASP A 230 25.53 0.16 6.25
CA ASP A 230 26.37 -1.03 6.01
C ASP A 230 26.44 -1.96 7.24
N VAL A 231 25.86 -1.56 8.37
CA VAL A 231 25.65 -2.41 9.55
C VAL A 231 24.18 -2.79 9.72
N ARG A 232 23.90 -3.81 10.53
CA ARG A 232 22.54 -4.34 10.73
C ARG A 232 21.64 -3.51 11.67
N GLY A 233 22.08 -2.33 12.10
CA GLY A 233 21.32 -1.46 12.98
C GLY A 233 20.08 -0.91 12.28
N LYS A 234 18.92 -0.93 12.95
CA LYS A 234 17.66 -0.46 12.35
C LYS A 234 17.38 1.00 12.69
N ARG A 235 16.95 1.77 11.72
CA ARG A 235 16.66 3.21 11.82
C ARG A 235 15.15 3.42 11.92
N ALA A 236 14.70 4.23 12.88
CA ALA A 236 13.26 4.49 13.07
C ALA A 236 12.98 5.78 13.84
N SER A 237 11.70 6.16 13.88
CA SER A 237 11.20 7.44 14.37
C SER A 237 11.24 7.65 15.89
N PHE A 238 11.66 6.66 16.69
CA PHE A 238 11.53 6.72 18.15
C PHE A 238 12.84 6.41 18.86
N ALA A 239 13.29 7.32 19.71
CA ALA A 239 14.50 7.14 20.52
C ALA A 239 14.25 6.28 21.77
N ASP A 240 13.00 6.17 22.23
CA ASP A 240 12.62 5.43 23.43
C ASP A 240 12.05 4.03 23.15
N ALA A 241 12.25 3.47 21.95
CA ALA A 241 11.80 2.11 21.67
C ALA A 241 12.59 1.05 22.44
N SER A 242 11.91 0.02 22.94
CA SER A 242 12.53 -1.15 23.59
C SER A 242 12.80 -2.26 22.56
N ALA A 243 13.86 -2.10 21.76
CA ALA A 243 14.20 -3.07 20.70
C ALA A 243 15.06 -4.25 21.22
N ARG A 244 14.95 -5.40 20.53
CA ARG A 244 15.80 -6.60 20.75
C ARG A 244 16.97 -6.69 19.77
N HIS A 245 17.17 -5.66 18.96
CA HIS A 245 18.24 -5.49 18.00
C HIS A 245 18.80 -4.07 18.12
N ASP A 246 19.96 -3.82 17.53
CA ASP A 246 20.55 -2.49 17.49
C ASP A 246 19.63 -1.52 16.74
N MET A 247 19.57 -0.28 17.23
CA MET A 247 18.69 0.75 16.67
C MET A 247 19.33 2.14 16.68
N PHE A 248 18.95 2.93 15.69
CA PHE A 248 19.31 4.34 15.53
C PHE A 248 18.03 5.18 15.46
N TYR A 249 17.94 6.19 16.31
CA TYR A 249 16.88 7.18 16.20
C TYR A 249 17.11 8.03 14.94
N SER A 250 16.15 8.07 14.04
CA SER A 250 16.29 8.73 12.75
C SER A 250 15.20 9.77 12.55
N ARG A 251 15.59 11.04 12.58
CA ARG A 251 14.75 12.16 12.13
C ARG A 251 14.34 11.99 10.66
N TYR A 252 15.15 11.32 9.85
CA TYR A 252 14.80 11.04 8.46
C TYR A 252 13.47 10.27 8.35
N HIS A 253 13.23 9.30 9.24
CA HIS A 253 12.00 8.51 9.23
C HIS A 253 10.74 9.30 9.67
N LYS A 254 10.91 10.48 10.28
CA LYS A 254 9.83 11.45 10.57
C LYS A 254 9.75 12.56 9.52
N SER A 255 10.78 12.70 8.71
CA SER A 255 10.91 13.78 7.73
C SER A 255 10.04 13.51 6.50
N LYS A 256 9.48 14.59 5.93
CA LYS A 256 8.74 14.49 4.67
C LYS A 256 9.63 14.05 3.50
N TYR A 257 10.95 14.29 3.58
CA TYR A 257 11.90 13.92 2.53
C TYR A 257 12.19 12.41 2.47
N MET A 258 11.79 11.61 3.46
CA MET A 258 11.94 10.15 3.39
C MET A 258 11.33 9.58 2.11
N CYS A 259 10.08 9.99 1.83
CA CYS A 259 9.33 9.52 0.66
C CYS A 259 9.90 10.03 -0.66
N SER A 260 10.66 11.14 -0.67
CA SER A 260 11.26 11.69 -1.89
C SER A 260 12.19 10.68 -2.57
N THR A 261 12.90 9.88 -1.77
CA THR A 261 13.78 8.78 -2.21
C THR A 261 13.15 7.96 -3.35
N CYS A 262 11.85 7.71 -3.26
CA CYS A 262 11.11 6.91 -4.23
C CYS A 262 10.12 7.75 -5.08
N HIS A 263 9.53 8.80 -4.51
CA HIS A 263 8.35 9.49 -5.09
C HIS A 263 8.68 10.76 -5.89
N ASP A 264 9.75 10.74 -6.66
CA ASP A 264 9.98 11.61 -7.83
C ASP A 264 10.80 10.77 -8.83
N VAL A 265 10.09 10.01 -9.67
CA VAL A 265 10.70 9.06 -10.60
C VAL A 265 10.99 9.78 -11.91
N SER A 266 12.27 9.99 -12.16
CA SER A 266 12.80 10.67 -13.34
C SER A 266 13.72 9.75 -14.14
N ASN A 267 13.89 10.05 -15.42
CA ASN A 267 14.67 9.26 -16.38
C ASN A 267 16.18 9.65 -16.38
N PRO A 268 17.07 8.88 -15.71
CA PRO A 268 18.49 9.19 -15.67
C PRO A 268 19.19 8.91 -17.01
N VAL A 269 18.68 7.99 -17.83
CA VAL A 269 19.28 7.64 -19.14
C VAL A 269 19.33 8.85 -20.04
N LEU A 270 18.22 9.61 -20.09
CA LEU A 270 18.15 10.85 -20.85
C LEU A 270 18.88 12.01 -20.14
N ALA A 271 18.85 12.06 -18.80
CA ALA A 271 19.54 13.11 -18.04
C ALA A 271 21.07 13.05 -18.19
N ASN A 272 21.64 11.84 -18.29
CA ASN A 272 23.07 11.60 -18.46
C ASN A 272 23.47 11.39 -19.92
N LEU A 273 22.55 11.57 -20.87
CA LEU A 273 22.81 11.27 -22.28
C LEU A 273 24.01 12.07 -22.82
N GLY A 274 24.99 11.36 -23.37
CA GLY A 274 26.22 11.95 -23.90
C GLY A 274 27.34 12.19 -22.88
N GLN A 275 27.15 11.80 -21.61
CA GLN A 275 28.19 11.81 -20.60
C GLN A 275 28.95 10.47 -20.61
N ASP A 276 30.29 10.52 -20.52
CA ASP A 276 31.16 9.35 -20.53
C ASP A 276 31.66 8.96 -19.12
N GLY A 277 31.20 9.68 -18.09
CA GLY A 277 31.59 9.44 -16.71
C GLY A 277 32.98 9.96 -16.32
N THR A 278 33.66 10.75 -17.17
CA THR A 278 34.94 11.38 -16.81
C THR A 278 34.78 12.57 -15.85
N ALA A 279 33.56 13.10 -15.74
CA ALA A 279 33.14 14.12 -14.78
C ALA A 279 31.91 13.64 -14.00
N ALA A 280 31.50 14.39 -12.97
CA ALA A 280 30.27 14.12 -12.24
C ALA A 280 29.07 14.14 -13.20
N LEU A 281 28.17 13.17 -13.06
CA LEU A 281 27.00 13.04 -13.93
C LEU A 281 25.91 14.05 -13.57
N THR A 282 24.97 14.29 -14.48
CA THR A 282 23.81 15.17 -14.20
C THR A 282 23.05 14.66 -12.98
N THR A 283 22.79 13.35 -12.93
CA THR A 283 22.10 12.69 -11.81
C THR A 283 22.86 12.75 -10.48
N GLU A 284 24.15 13.06 -10.50
CA GLU A 284 25.00 13.19 -9.30
C GLU A 284 25.20 14.66 -8.87
N THR A 285 24.70 15.61 -9.67
CA THR A 285 24.88 17.04 -9.42
C THR A 285 23.57 17.79 -9.25
N ASP A 286 22.48 17.34 -9.89
CA ASP A 286 21.17 17.96 -9.81
C ASP A 286 20.14 17.01 -9.18
N ALA A 287 19.15 17.57 -8.49
CA ALA A 287 18.07 16.80 -7.85
C ALA A 287 17.13 16.14 -8.86
N ALA A 288 16.49 15.03 -8.47
CA ALA A 288 15.70 14.21 -9.39
C ALA A 288 14.53 14.95 -10.06
N TYR A 289 13.91 15.91 -9.37
CA TYR A 289 12.80 16.68 -9.90
C TYR A 289 13.16 17.54 -11.13
N SER A 290 14.45 17.78 -11.38
CA SER A 290 14.94 18.72 -12.41
C SER A 290 15.04 18.16 -13.84
N TYR A 291 14.97 16.85 -14.03
CA TYR A 291 15.03 16.19 -15.34
C TYR A 291 13.76 15.39 -15.64
N TYR A 292 13.52 15.01 -16.91
CA TYR A 292 12.20 14.55 -17.34
C TYR A 292 11.62 13.34 -16.55
N HIS A 293 10.28 13.40 -16.49
CA HIS A 293 9.27 12.69 -15.73
C HIS A 293 8.70 11.34 -16.05
N VAL A 294 8.60 10.49 -15.05
CA VAL A 294 7.48 9.56 -14.93
C VAL A 294 6.50 10.08 -13.91
N GLU A 295 6.99 10.33 -12.69
CA GLU A 295 6.18 10.65 -11.52
C GLU A 295 6.74 11.88 -10.82
N ARG A 296 5.84 12.71 -10.28
CA ARG A 296 6.16 13.92 -9.53
C ARG A 296 5.44 14.04 -8.19
N THR A 297 5.06 12.91 -7.58
CA THR A 297 4.20 12.92 -6.39
C THR A 297 4.79 13.77 -5.27
N PHE A 298 6.08 13.62 -4.97
CA PHE A 298 6.75 14.40 -3.94
C PHE A 298 6.92 15.86 -4.34
N SER A 299 7.30 16.14 -5.58
CA SER A 299 7.35 17.52 -6.08
C SER A 299 5.99 18.23 -6.05
N GLU A 300 4.90 17.54 -6.40
CA GLU A 300 3.54 18.05 -6.30
C GLU A 300 3.13 18.31 -4.84
N PHE A 301 3.53 17.43 -3.92
CA PHE A 301 3.37 17.63 -2.48
C PHE A 301 4.14 18.84 -1.98
N MET A 302 5.41 18.96 -2.35
CA MET A 302 6.26 20.08 -1.95
C MET A 302 5.70 21.42 -2.46
N LEU A 303 5.03 21.44 -3.61
CA LEU A 303 4.35 22.61 -4.18
C LEU A 303 3.04 22.98 -3.49
N SER A 304 2.47 22.13 -2.64
CA SER A 304 1.25 22.40 -1.87
C SER A 304 1.51 23.22 -0.60
N ASP A 305 0.44 23.65 0.07
CA ASP A 305 0.51 24.23 1.43
C ASP A 305 1.09 23.21 2.44
N TYR A 306 0.78 21.92 2.29
CA TYR A 306 1.25 20.85 3.19
C TYR A 306 2.76 20.64 3.10
N GLY A 307 3.35 20.87 1.93
CA GLY A 307 4.79 20.81 1.70
C GLY A 307 5.59 21.96 2.34
N GLN A 308 4.93 22.99 2.89
CA GLN A 308 5.59 24.10 3.56
C GLN A 308 6.12 23.73 4.95
N GLN A 309 6.95 24.59 5.53
CA GLN A 309 7.43 24.40 6.90
C GLN A 309 6.26 24.45 7.89
N GLY A 310 6.13 23.43 8.73
CA GLY A 310 5.02 23.29 9.68
C GLY A 310 3.71 22.76 9.08
N GLY A 311 3.67 22.53 7.76
CA GLY A 311 2.50 21.97 7.08
C GLY A 311 1.27 22.89 7.08
N ALA A 312 0.11 22.29 6.82
CA ALA A 312 -1.16 23.00 6.81
C ALA A 312 -2.32 22.10 7.27
N LEU A 313 -3.41 22.72 7.72
CA LEU A 313 -4.65 22.01 8.05
C LEU A 313 -5.24 21.37 6.79
N GLY A 314 -5.60 20.10 6.90
CA GLY A 314 -6.30 19.37 5.85
C GLY A 314 -7.75 19.85 5.67
N ILE A 315 -8.42 19.26 4.68
CA ILE A 315 -9.77 19.63 4.26
C ILE A 315 -10.65 18.39 4.11
N GLY A 316 -11.96 18.58 4.21
CA GLY A 316 -12.93 17.48 4.11
C GLY A 316 -12.63 16.36 5.14
N PRO A 317 -12.40 15.12 4.69
CA PRO A 317 -12.09 13.98 5.56
C PRO A 317 -10.73 14.10 6.26
N PHE A 318 -9.87 15.02 5.83
CA PHE A 318 -8.59 15.30 6.47
C PHE A 318 -8.60 16.59 7.29
N SER A 319 -9.78 17.16 7.54
CA SER A 319 -9.90 18.36 8.37
C SER A 319 -9.57 18.05 9.84
N PRO A 320 -9.02 19.02 10.60
CA PRO A 320 -8.52 18.78 11.96
C PRO A 320 -9.62 18.40 12.98
N ASP A 321 -10.89 18.55 12.62
CA ASP A 321 -12.02 18.14 13.46
C ASP A 321 -12.32 16.63 13.37
N VAL A 322 -11.81 15.95 12.35
CA VAL A 322 -12.09 14.53 12.06
C VAL A 322 -10.84 13.67 11.86
N PHE A 323 -9.71 14.28 11.49
CA PHE A 323 -8.45 13.59 11.23
C PHE A 323 -7.36 14.11 12.17
N ASN A 324 -6.70 13.21 12.89
CA ASN A 324 -5.67 13.57 13.87
C ASN A 324 -4.28 13.15 13.38
N THR A 325 -3.33 14.06 13.53
CA THR A 325 -1.89 13.84 13.33
C THR A 325 -1.14 14.17 14.61
N SER A 326 0.08 13.68 14.73
CA SER A 326 1.00 14.08 15.80
C SER A 326 1.63 15.46 15.61
N GLN A 327 1.34 16.15 14.50
CA GLN A 327 1.93 17.44 14.18
C GLN A 327 1.30 18.58 15.02
N PRO A 328 2.08 19.65 15.32
CA PRO A 328 1.55 20.83 16.01
C PRO A 328 0.30 21.40 15.34
N GLY A 329 -0.76 21.57 16.12
CA GLY A 329 -2.03 22.11 15.63
C GLY A 329 -2.80 21.17 14.71
N ASN A 330 -2.47 19.87 14.70
CA ASN A 330 -3.11 18.85 13.87
C ASN A 330 -2.95 19.14 12.37
N ALA A 331 -1.76 19.61 12.00
CA ALA A 331 -1.40 19.90 10.61
C ALA A 331 -1.02 18.62 9.86
N ILE A 332 -1.09 18.68 8.53
CA ILE A 332 -0.46 17.72 7.63
C ILE A 332 0.82 18.36 7.11
N ALA A 333 1.95 17.70 7.35
CA ALA A 333 3.29 18.19 7.01
C ALA A 333 4.15 17.15 6.27
N ALA A 334 3.74 15.87 6.25
CA ALA A 334 4.46 14.79 5.58
C ALA A 334 3.50 13.80 4.90
N CYS A 335 3.98 13.09 3.88
CA CYS A 335 3.23 12.01 3.21
C CYS A 335 2.77 10.93 4.21
N GLN A 336 3.59 10.66 5.21
CA GLN A 336 3.38 9.69 6.28
C GLN A 336 2.15 10.02 7.14
N ASP A 337 1.77 11.29 7.28
CA ASP A 337 0.60 11.66 8.08
C ASP A 337 -0.66 10.96 7.56
N CYS A 338 -0.79 10.77 6.25
CA CYS A 338 -1.90 10.04 5.62
C CYS A 338 -1.58 8.57 5.33
N HIS A 339 -0.37 8.26 4.81
CA HIS A 339 0.00 6.92 4.33
C HIS A 339 0.70 6.03 5.37
N MET A 340 1.02 6.57 6.54
CA MET A 340 1.58 5.83 7.67
C MET A 340 1.01 6.40 8.98
N ARG A 341 -0.28 6.74 8.97
CA ARG A 341 -0.97 7.46 10.04
C ARG A 341 -0.65 6.93 11.43
N ASP A 342 -0.65 7.84 12.39
CA ASP A 342 -0.41 7.53 13.79
C ASP A 342 -1.51 6.59 14.34
N GLY A 343 -1.12 5.34 14.63
CA GLY A 343 -1.94 4.35 15.31
C GLY A 343 -1.75 4.38 16.83
N VAL A 344 -2.63 3.67 17.53
CA VAL A 344 -2.56 3.52 18.99
C VAL A 344 -2.24 2.07 19.34
N GLY A 345 -1.05 1.83 19.87
CA GLY A 345 -0.61 0.50 20.29
C GLY A 345 0.89 0.28 20.26
N PRO A 346 1.35 -0.94 20.53
CA PRO A 346 2.77 -1.29 20.48
C PRO A 346 3.22 -1.54 19.04
N GLY A 347 4.48 -1.23 18.75
CA GLY A 347 5.08 -1.53 17.44
C GLY A 347 5.52 -2.98 17.24
N ALA A 348 5.48 -3.80 18.30
CA ALA A 348 5.94 -5.19 18.26
C ALA A 348 5.29 -6.03 19.39
N SER A 349 5.32 -7.36 19.27
CA SER A 349 4.64 -8.33 20.14
C SER A 349 5.29 -8.56 21.52
N GLN A 350 6.39 -7.87 21.81
CA GLN A 350 7.19 -8.06 23.02
C GLN A 350 6.49 -7.42 24.22
N ARG A 351 6.60 -8.05 25.40
CA ARG A 351 5.94 -7.60 26.64
C ARG A 351 6.35 -6.20 27.08
N ASP A 352 7.55 -5.77 26.71
CA ASP A 352 8.13 -4.47 27.02
C ASP A 352 8.15 -3.51 25.83
N ALA A 353 7.42 -3.82 24.75
CA ALA A 353 7.21 -2.87 23.66
C ALA A 353 6.40 -1.68 24.17
N VAL A 354 6.89 -0.47 23.89
CA VAL A 354 6.25 0.79 24.32
C VAL A 354 4.91 0.94 23.64
N PHE A 355 3.83 1.11 24.41
CA PHE A 355 2.50 1.37 23.87
C PHE A 355 2.37 2.86 23.48
N ARG A 356 2.23 3.15 22.18
CA ARG A 356 2.22 4.54 21.68
C ARG A 356 0.81 5.08 21.45
N PRO A 357 0.59 6.39 21.63
CA PRO A 357 1.56 7.36 22.18
C PRO A 357 1.69 7.31 23.71
N THR A 358 0.77 6.66 24.42
CA THR A 358 0.54 6.88 25.87
C THR A 358 1.69 6.53 26.81
N GLU A 359 2.54 5.58 26.46
CA GLU A 359 3.72 5.18 27.26
C GLU A 359 5.03 5.78 26.73
N SER A 360 4.98 6.50 25.62
CA SER A 360 6.12 7.19 25.05
C SER A 360 6.49 8.38 25.92
N THR A 361 7.71 8.37 26.46
CA THR A 361 8.18 9.48 27.31
C THR A 361 8.89 10.54 26.50
N ASP A 362 9.48 10.14 25.38
CA ASP A 362 10.28 11.02 24.54
C ASP A 362 9.53 11.50 23.30
N HIS A 363 8.55 10.72 22.81
CA HIS A 363 7.68 11.07 21.66
C HIS A 363 6.19 10.99 22.07
N PRO A 364 5.71 11.85 22.98
CA PRO A 364 4.39 11.72 23.59
C PRO A 364 3.21 12.06 22.68
N ASN A 365 3.44 12.65 21.51
CA ASN A 365 2.38 13.00 20.55
C ASN A 365 2.32 12.02 19.38
N SER A 366 3.46 11.40 19.00
CA SER A 366 3.55 10.45 17.89
C SER A 366 3.03 9.06 18.25
N GLY A 367 2.11 8.55 17.42
CA GLY A 367 1.54 7.21 17.53
C GLY A 367 2.43 6.15 16.89
N GLN A 368 1.99 4.90 16.91
CA GLN A 368 2.66 3.81 16.19
C GLN A 368 2.31 3.91 14.69
N PRO A 369 3.28 4.10 13.77
CA PRO A 369 2.98 4.15 12.35
C PRO A 369 2.38 2.83 11.87
N ILE A 370 1.21 2.87 11.24
CA ILE A 370 0.47 1.65 10.84
C ILE A 370 0.89 1.07 9.48
N HIS A 371 1.84 1.70 8.77
CA HIS A 371 2.41 1.20 7.50
C HIS A 371 1.36 0.93 6.40
N ASP A 372 0.36 1.81 6.25
CA ASP A 372 -0.66 1.72 5.20
C ASP A 372 -0.17 2.30 3.85
N LEU A 373 0.72 1.54 3.21
CA LEU A 373 1.43 1.94 1.98
C LEU A 373 0.70 1.50 0.70
N THR A 374 -0.63 1.41 0.77
CA THR A 374 -1.49 0.80 -0.27
C THR A 374 -1.61 1.66 -1.53
N GLY A 375 -1.63 2.99 -1.37
CA GLY A 375 -1.82 3.91 -2.49
C GLY A 375 -3.21 3.76 -3.14
N GLY A 376 -3.36 4.22 -4.40
CA GLY A 376 -4.63 4.19 -5.13
C GLY A 376 -4.84 2.98 -6.06
N ASN A 377 -3.99 1.95 -5.99
CA ASN A 377 -4.09 0.77 -6.88
C ASN A 377 -4.68 -0.42 -6.13
N ALA A 378 -6.00 -0.59 -6.22
CA ALA A 378 -6.69 -1.75 -5.67
C ALA A 378 -6.67 -2.97 -6.62
N TRP A 379 -6.45 -2.76 -7.92
CA TRP A 379 -6.58 -3.80 -8.94
C TRP A 379 -5.52 -4.89 -8.77
N VAL A 380 -4.25 -4.49 -8.67
CA VAL A 380 -3.14 -5.45 -8.58
C VAL A 380 -3.29 -6.31 -7.32
N SER A 381 -3.51 -5.71 -6.16
CA SER A 381 -3.74 -6.45 -4.91
C SER A 381 -4.92 -7.42 -5.00
N THR A 382 -6.03 -7.01 -5.62
CA THR A 382 -7.19 -7.90 -5.84
C THR A 382 -6.83 -9.11 -6.69
N VAL A 383 -6.13 -8.90 -7.81
CA VAL A 383 -5.77 -9.98 -8.73
C VAL A 383 -4.72 -10.90 -8.13
N LEU A 384 -3.72 -10.37 -7.42
CA LEU A 384 -2.73 -11.18 -6.70
C LEU A 384 -3.40 -12.05 -5.63
N ALA A 385 -4.33 -11.51 -4.85
CA ALA A 385 -5.11 -12.28 -3.88
C ALA A 385 -5.94 -13.39 -4.56
N SER A 386 -6.52 -13.10 -5.73
CA SER A 386 -7.33 -14.07 -6.48
C SER A 386 -6.52 -15.26 -7.02
N ALA A 387 -5.19 -15.14 -7.11
CA ALA A 387 -4.31 -16.21 -7.54
C ALA A 387 -4.00 -17.22 -6.41
N VAL A 388 -4.44 -16.97 -5.17
CA VAL A 388 -4.19 -17.84 -4.01
C VAL A 388 -5.37 -18.79 -3.81
N ASN A 389 -5.12 -20.09 -3.94
CA ASN A 389 -6.14 -21.11 -3.67
C ASN A 389 -6.65 -21.01 -2.24
N GLY A 390 -7.97 -20.89 -2.06
CA GLY A 390 -8.62 -20.66 -0.77
C GLY A 390 -8.87 -19.18 -0.44
N SER A 391 -8.38 -18.23 -1.25
CA SER A 391 -8.76 -16.82 -1.13
C SER A 391 -10.26 -16.63 -1.36
N PRO A 392 -10.93 -15.70 -0.64
CA PRO A 392 -12.33 -15.36 -0.86
C PRO A 392 -12.67 -14.99 -2.31
N ASN A 393 -11.73 -14.39 -3.04
CA ASN A 393 -11.91 -13.99 -4.43
C ASN A 393 -11.18 -14.90 -5.44
N TYR A 394 -10.87 -16.14 -5.08
CA TYR A 394 -10.09 -17.05 -5.91
C TYR A 394 -10.61 -17.15 -7.34
N ASN A 395 -9.71 -16.98 -8.31
CA ASN A 395 -9.97 -17.08 -9.73
C ASN A 395 -8.92 -17.98 -10.39
N ALA A 396 -9.35 -19.17 -10.82
CA ALA A 396 -8.47 -20.17 -11.41
C ALA A 396 -7.77 -19.67 -12.69
N THR A 397 -8.37 -18.73 -13.43
CA THR A 397 -7.71 -18.12 -14.60
C THR A 397 -6.54 -17.26 -14.16
N ASN A 398 -6.73 -16.38 -13.16
CA ASN A 398 -5.67 -15.53 -12.63
C ASN A 398 -4.53 -16.36 -12.02
N ASP A 399 -4.86 -17.40 -11.26
CA ASP A 399 -3.91 -18.38 -10.72
C ASP A 399 -3.06 -18.99 -11.84
N ASN A 400 -3.68 -19.59 -12.85
CA ASN A 400 -2.96 -20.21 -13.98
C ASN A 400 -2.10 -19.21 -14.76
N LEU A 401 -2.55 -17.95 -14.89
CA LEU A 401 -1.82 -16.90 -15.61
C LEU A 401 -0.59 -16.41 -14.83
N LEU A 402 -0.69 -16.27 -13.51
CA LEU A 402 0.42 -15.76 -12.69
C LEU A 402 1.39 -16.88 -12.25
N ASN A 403 0.93 -18.13 -12.18
CA ASN A 403 1.73 -19.29 -11.77
C ASN A 403 2.32 -20.10 -12.96
N GLN A 404 2.63 -19.44 -14.08
CA GLN A 404 3.32 -20.07 -15.22
C GLN A 404 4.79 -20.42 -14.92
N GLY A 405 5.33 -19.86 -13.83
CA GLY A 405 6.67 -20.12 -13.31
C GLY A 405 7.77 -19.25 -13.92
N ALA A 406 8.91 -19.15 -13.23
CA ALA A 406 10.01 -18.26 -13.59
C ALA A 406 10.62 -18.52 -14.98
N ALA A 407 10.49 -19.74 -15.51
CA ALA A 407 10.95 -20.04 -16.86
C ALA A 407 10.14 -19.33 -17.97
N VAL A 408 8.90 -18.93 -17.65
CA VAL A 408 7.98 -18.27 -18.59
C VAL A 408 7.82 -16.79 -18.29
N LEU A 409 7.70 -16.42 -17.02
CA LEU A 409 7.41 -15.05 -16.60
C LEU A 409 8.53 -14.37 -15.83
N THR A 410 9.65 -15.06 -15.56
CA THR A 410 10.70 -14.65 -14.59
C THR A 410 10.20 -14.57 -13.15
N LEU A 411 8.95 -14.15 -12.96
CA LEU A 411 8.19 -14.17 -11.73
C LEU A 411 7.95 -15.59 -11.20
N ASP A 412 8.20 -15.76 -9.90
CA ASP A 412 7.78 -16.92 -9.11
C ASP A 412 7.05 -16.42 -7.87
N MET A 413 5.72 -16.63 -7.86
CA MET A 413 4.82 -16.18 -6.80
C MET A 413 5.10 -16.85 -5.44
N GLY A 414 5.82 -17.98 -5.43
CA GLY A 414 6.18 -18.71 -4.21
C GLY A 414 7.47 -18.25 -3.53
N GLN A 415 8.20 -17.30 -4.10
CA GLN A 415 9.44 -16.76 -3.50
C GLN A 415 9.14 -15.77 -2.36
N GLY A 416 10.09 -15.65 -1.44
CA GLY A 416 10.01 -14.70 -0.32
C GLY A 416 9.05 -15.16 0.77
N LEU A 417 8.29 -14.21 1.33
CA LEU A 417 7.20 -14.51 2.27
C LEU A 417 5.98 -15.13 1.58
N GLY A 418 5.92 -15.07 0.25
CA GLY A 418 4.74 -15.45 -0.53
C GLY A 418 3.63 -14.40 -0.41
N ILE A 419 2.41 -14.81 -0.76
CA ILE A 419 1.25 -13.94 -0.87
C ILE A 419 0.28 -14.22 0.27
N ASP A 420 -0.02 -13.20 1.04
CA ASP A 420 -1.11 -13.21 2.01
C ASP A 420 -2.35 -12.59 1.37
N ALA A 421 -3.30 -13.45 1.00
CA ALA A 421 -4.53 -13.01 0.32
C ALA A 421 -5.42 -12.15 1.22
N GLU A 422 -5.43 -12.37 2.52
CA GLU A 422 -6.23 -11.59 3.47
C GLU A 422 -5.66 -10.17 3.59
N ALA A 423 -4.34 -10.06 3.76
CA ALA A 423 -3.66 -8.77 3.81
C ALA A 423 -3.87 -7.97 2.50
N LEU A 424 -3.80 -8.64 1.34
CA LEU A 424 -4.00 -7.99 0.04
C LEU A 424 -5.43 -7.51 -0.19
N LEU A 425 -6.44 -8.29 0.20
CA LEU A 425 -7.83 -7.85 0.11
C LEU A 425 -8.07 -6.65 1.03
N ALA A 426 -7.58 -6.71 2.27
CA ALA A 426 -7.64 -5.57 3.18
C ALA A 426 -6.90 -4.34 2.61
N GLY A 427 -5.77 -4.54 1.93
CA GLY A 427 -5.03 -3.48 1.25
C GLY A 427 -5.78 -2.88 0.05
N ALA A 428 -6.45 -3.72 -0.74
CA ALA A 428 -7.31 -3.28 -1.84
C ALA A 428 -8.48 -2.43 -1.31
N ASP A 429 -9.12 -2.86 -0.22
CA ASP A 429 -10.22 -2.13 0.40
C ASP A 429 -9.77 -0.77 0.93
N ARG A 430 -8.61 -0.69 1.59
CA ARG A 430 -8.02 0.59 2.02
C ARG A 430 -7.71 1.50 0.82
N ALA A 431 -7.17 0.96 -0.28
CA ALA A 431 -6.92 1.75 -1.48
C ALA A 431 -8.22 2.35 -2.08
N MET A 432 -9.31 1.58 -2.06
CA MET A 432 -10.63 2.07 -2.53
C MET A 432 -11.18 3.17 -1.61
N GLN A 433 -11.09 2.99 -0.29
CA GLN A 433 -11.47 4.02 0.68
C GLN A 433 -10.65 5.31 0.47
N GLN A 434 -9.34 5.20 0.26
CA GLN A 434 -8.49 6.37 0.01
C GLN A 434 -8.92 7.15 -1.25
N LEU A 435 -9.34 6.45 -2.31
CA LEU A 435 -9.84 7.11 -3.53
C LEU A 435 -11.11 7.93 -3.29
N GLU A 436 -11.95 7.54 -2.33
CA GLU A 436 -13.19 8.25 -2.01
C GLU A 436 -12.95 9.47 -1.13
N LEU A 437 -11.98 9.35 -0.22
CA LEU A 437 -11.48 10.44 0.62
C LEU A 437 -10.63 11.42 -0.18
N ALA A 438 -10.20 11.07 -1.39
CA ALA A 438 -9.34 11.91 -2.20
C ALA A 438 -10.10 13.07 -2.90
N ALA A 439 -11.43 12.97 -3.06
CA ALA A 439 -12.20 13.93 -3.85
C ALA A 439 -13.63 14.19 -3.35
N SER A 440 -14.18 15.37 -3.64
CA SER A 440 -15.63 15.64 -3.54
C SER A 440 -16.16 16.49 -4.68
N ILE A 441 -17.48 16.42 -4.92
CA ILE A 441 -18.17 17.35 -5.84
C ILE A 441 -19.00 18.31 -4.99
N ASN A 442 -18.69 19.60 -5.09
CA ASN A 442 -19.32 20.65 -4.29
C ASN A 442 -20.09 21.62 -5.20
N ASN A 443 -21.01 22.39 -4.62
CA ASN A 443 -21.69 23.51 -5.28
C ASN A 443 -22.39 23.17 -6.61
N LEU A 444 -22.91 21.95 -6.73
CA LEU A 444 -23.60 21.51 -7.93
C LEU A 444 -24.88 22.31 -8.18
N ASN A 445 -24.96 22.93 -9.35
CA ASN A 445 -26.09 23.74 -9.77
C ASN A 445 -26.36 23.55 -11.27
N TYR A 446 -27.62 23.37 -11.62
CA TYR A 446 -28.08 23.25 -13.00
C TYR A 446 -29.22 24.23 -13.27
N ASN A 447 -29.08 25.03 -14.33
CA ASN A 447 -30.11 25.95 -14.79
C ASN A 447 -30.87 25.35 -15.98
N ALA A 448 -32.04 24.80 -15.70
CA ALA A 448 -32.90 24.16 -16.71
C ALA A 448 -33.33 25.08 -17.86
N SER A 449 -33.29 26.41 -17.69
CA SER A 449 -33.74 27.36 -18.72
C SER A 449 -32.71 27.61 -19.81
N ASN A 450 -31.41 27.50 -19.50
CA ASN A 450 -30.33 27.79 -20.44
C ASN A 450 -29.28 26.66 -20.55
N GLY A 451 -29.41 25.60 -19.75
CA GLY A 451 -28.55 24.42 -19.82
C GLY A 451 -27.24 24.56 -19.04
N THR A 452 -26.98 25.68 -18.36
CA THR A 452 -25.73 25.86 -17.62
C THR A 452 -25.67 24.90 -16.44
N LEU A 453 -24.63 24.06 -16.40
CA LEU A 453 -24.26 23.20 -15.29
C LEU A 453 -22.94 23.71 -14.71
N SER A 454 -22.89 23.90 -13.40
CA SER A 454 -21.68 24.33 -12.68
C SER A 454 -21.49 23.53 -11.40
N PHE A 455 -20.27 23.14 -11.10
CA PHE A 455 -19.87 22.47 -9.86
C PHE A 455 -18.36 22.58 -9.65
N GLN A 456 -17.89 22.19 -8.47
CA GLN A 456 -16.48 22.16 -8.12
C GLN A 456 -16.05 20.72 -7.88
N VAL A 457 -14.93 20.29 -8.45
CA VAL A 457 -14.26 19.03 -8.10
C VAL A 457 -13.11 19.35 -7.14
N GLN A 458 -13.29 19.02 -5.86
CA GLN A 458 -12.30 19.29 -4.81
C GLN A 458 -11.25 18.17 -4.78
N ASN A 459 -9.97 18.53 -4.90
CA ASN A 459 -8.86 17.65 -4.54
C ASN A 459 -8.59 17.78 -3.03
N GLN A 460 -8.67 16.67 -2.31
CA GLN A 460 -8.46 16.60 -0.86
C GLN A 460 -7.07 16.05 -0.49
N THR A 461 -6.27 15.67 -1.49
CA THR A 461 -4.93 15.11 -1.32
C THR A 461 -3.85 16.19 -1.26
N GLY A 462 -2.64 15.79 -0.84
CA GLY A 462 -1.48 16.67 -0.75
C GLY A 462 -0.74 16.90 -2.07
N HIS A 463 -1.07 16.15 -3.13
CA HIS A 463 -0.41 16.18 -4.45
C HIS A 463 -1.48 16.35 -5.55
N LYS A 464 -1.13 16.26 -6.84
CA LYS A 464 -2.18 16.30 -7.87
C LYS A 464 -3.11 15.10 -7.73
N LEU A 465 -4.37 15.28 -8.08
CA LEU A 465 -5.38 14.24 -8.10
C LEU A 465 -5.54 13.71 -9.53
N ILE A 466 -5.22 12.45 -9.82
CA ILE A 466 -4.41 11.49 -9.03
C ILE A 466 -2.92 11.57 -9.40
N SER A 467 -2.02 11.33 -8.45
CA SER A 467 -0.57 11.31 -8.71
C SER A 467 -0.04 9.90 -9.00
N GLY A 468 1.28 9.71 -9.01
CA GLY A 468 1.93 8.44 -9.32
C GLY A 468 2.32 8.25 -10.80
N PHE A 469 2.69 7.02 -11.16
CA PHE A 469 2.89 6.60 -12.57
C PHE A 469 1.68 6.98 -13.46
N PRO A 470 1.83 7.71 -14.57
CA PRO A 470 0.71 8.34 -15.25
C PRO A 470 0.11 7.52 -16.40
N GLU A 471 0.86 6.63 -17.03
CA GLU A 471 0.42 5.98 -18.28
C GLU A 471 -0.76 5.04 -18.02
N GLY A 472 -1.82 5.21 -18.82
CA GLY A 472 -3.05 4.45 -18.70
C GLY A 472 -3.95 4.84 -17.52
N ARG A 473 -3.50 5.70 -16.59
CA ARG A 473 -4.30 6.15 -15.45
C ARG A 473 -5.08 7.42 -15.75
N ARG A 474 -6.36 7.43 -15.37
CA ARG A 474 -7.22 8.60 -15.54
C ARG A 474 -8.34 8.67 -14.51
N MET A 475 -8.79 9.89 -14.27
CA MET A 475 -10.14 10.12 -13.76
C MET A 475 -10.99 10.77 -14.85
N PHE A 476 -12.31 10.66 -14.76
CA PHE A 476 -13.20 11.36 -15.67
C PHE A 476 -14.54 11.66 -15.03
N LEU A 477 -15.12 12.80 -15.39
CA LEU A 477 -16.49 13.14 -15.03
C LEU A 477 -17.46 12.47 -15.99
N ASN A 478 -18.35 11.64 -15.46
CA ASN A 478 -19.53 11.14 -16.15
C ASN A 478 -20.73 11.96 -15.69
N ILE A 479 -21.37 12.67 -16.62
CA ILE A 479 -22.49 13.58 -16.32
C ILE A 479 -23.73 13.05 -17.02
N LYS A 480 -24.78 12.73 -16.28
CA LYS A 480 -26.03 12.15 -16.80
C LYS A 480 -27.20 13.09 -16.59
N GLY A 481 -27.96 13.33 -17.65
CA GLY A 481 -29.16 14.16 -17.66
C GLY A 481 -30.42 13.33 -17.90
N TYR A 482 -31.42 13.51 -17.04
CA TYR A 482 -32.66 12.74 -17.06
C TYR A 482 -33.88 13.62 -17.36
N ASP A 483 -34.86 13.06 -18.06
CA ASP A 483 -36.16 13.68 -18.25
C ASP A 483 -37.08 13.52 -17.02
N SER A 484 -38.27 14.14 -17.06
CA SER A 484 -39.23 14.07 -15.94
C SER A 484 -39.81 12.68 -15.67
N GLY A 485 -39.62 11.73 -16.59
CA GLY A 485 -40.00 10.33 -16.43
C GLY A 485 -38.87 9.44 -15.90
N GLY A 486 -37.69 10.02 -15.63
CA GLY A 486 -36.50 9.27 -15.20
C GLY A 486 -35.72 8.62 -16.34
N GLY A 487 -36.05 8.92 -17.60
CA GLY A 487 -35.30 8.42 -18.75
C GLY A 487 -33.98 9.18 -18.92
N LEU A 488 -32.87 8.46 -19.09
CA LEU A 488 -31.58 9.05 -19.48
C LEU A 488 -31.70 9.63 -20.89
N VAL A 489 -31.45 10.93 -21.04
CA VAL A 489 -31.55 11.64 -22.33
C VAL A 489 -30.25 12.31 -22.74
N PHE A 490 -29.29 12.49 -21.82
CA PHE A 490 -28.01 13.08 -22.11
C PHE A 490 -26.87 12.48 -21.27
N GLU A 491 -25.69 12.28 -21.85
CA GLU A 491 -24.51 11.79 -21.13
C GLU A 491 -23.19 12.40 -21.64
N VAL A 492 -22.33 12.85 -20.72
CA VAL A 492 -20.94 13.27 -20.99
C VAL A 492 -19.98 12.17 -20.55
N ASN A 493 -18.97 11.91 -21.37
CA ASN A 493 -17.95 10.86 -21.20
C ASN A 493 -18.58 9.49 -20.84
N PRO A 494 -19.49 8.96 -21.67
CA PRO A 494 -20.05 7.64 -21.42
C PRO A 494 -18.98 6.55 -21.51
N TYR A 495 -19.00 5.62 -20.55
CA TYR A 495 -18.12 4.46 -20.52
C TYR A 495 -18.81 3.24 -21.14
N ASP A 496 -18.15 2.60 -22.10
CA ASP A 496 -18.63 1.38 -22.74
C ASP A 496 -18.01 0.16 -22.05
N TYR A 497 -18.76 -0.44 -21.12
CA TYR A 497 -18.32 -1.62 -20.38
C TYR A 497 -18.10 -2.86 -21.26
N ALA A 498 -18.77 -2.95 -22.41
CA ALA A 498 -18.55 -4.06 -23.34
C ALA A 498 -17.21 -3.89 -24.08
N ALA A 499 -16.79 -2.65 -24.33
CA ALA A 499 -15.49 -2.33 -24.91
C ALA A 499 -14.38 -2.09 -23.86
N GLY A 500 -14.71 -1.93 -22.58
CA GLY A 500 -13.75 -1.66 -21.50
C GLY A 500 -13.06 -0.29 -21.61
N THR A 501 -13.71 0.71 -22.22
CA THR A 501 -13.14 2.05 -22.40
C THR A 501 -14.22 3.13 -22.63
N LEU A 502 -13.81 4.40 -22.67
CA LEU A 502 -14.68 5.54 -22.96
C LEU A 502 -15.12 5.55 -24.43
N LYS A 503 -16.37 5.96 -24.68
CA LYS A 503 -16.85 6.23 -26.04
C LYS A 503 -16.29 7.57 -26.53
N GLY A 504 -16.13 7.69 -27.85
CA GLY A 504 -15.72 8.96 -28.48
C GLY A 504 -14.21 9.20 -28.55
N LEU A 505 -13.38 8.27 -28.07
CA LEU A 505 -11.93 8.29 -28.30
C LEU A 505 -11.62 8.05 -29.78
N SER A 506 -11.33 9.12 -30.53
CA SER A 506 -11.16 9.09 -31.99
C SER A 506 -9.76 8.70 -32.47
N ASP A 507 -8.75 8.84 -31.62
CA ASP A 507 -7.34 8.71 -32.00
C ASP A 507 -6.78 7.29 -31.78
N ILE A 508 -7.66 6.34 -31.43
CA ILE A 508 -7.27 4.98 -31.06
C ILE A 508 -7.77 3.99 -32.11
N ILE A 509 -6.84 3.17 -32.61
CA ILE A 509 -7.14 2.00 -33.43
C ILE A 509 -7.19 0.79 -32.49
N TYR A 510 -8.35 0.16 -32.40
CA TYR A 510 -8.54 -1.10 -31.68
C TYR A 510 -8.34 -2.28 -32.63
N ASP A 511 -7.83 -3.39 -32.10
CA ASP A 511 -7.51 -4.56 -32.92
C ASP A 511 -8.54 -5.70 -32.85
N GLY A 512 -9.61 -5.51 -32.07
CA GLY A 512 -10.74 -6.45 -31.97
C GLY A 512 -10.39 -7.80 -31.35
N LYS A 513 -9.23 -7.96 -30.68
CA LYS A 513 -8.77 -9.25 -30.11
C LYS A 513 -9.49 -9.61 -28.80
N GLY A 514 -10.80 -9.86 -28.89
CA GLY A 514 -11.61 -10.36 -27.77
C GLY A 514 -12.60 -9.36 -27.19
N LEU A 515 -12.55 -8.09 -27.63
CA LEU A 515 -13.54 -7.06 -27.31
C LEU A 515 -14.00 -6.32 -28.56
N PRO A 516 -15.26 -5.83 -28.60
CA PRO A 516 -15.71 -4.94 -29.64
C PRO A 516 -15.00 -3.58 -29.55
N ASP A 517 -15.01 -2.83 -30.65
CA ASP A 517 -14.73 -1.39 -30.63
C ASP A 517 -15.78 -0.69 -29.76
N PRO A 518 -15.45 0.43 -29.09
CA PRO A 518 -16.44 1.20 -28.36
C PRO A 518 -17.56 1.64 -29.30
N THR A 519 -18.79 1.53 -28.82
CA THR A 519 -19.96 1.99 -29.57
C THR A 519 -19.83 3.48 -29.89
N ALA A 520 -20.32 3.88 -31.07
CA ALA A 520 -20.33 5.29 -31.46
C ALA A 520 -21.17 6.12 -30.47
N LEU A 521 -20.78 7.38 -30.28
CA LEU A 521 -21.59 8.33 -29.54
C LEU A 521 -22.97 8.50 -30.20
N VAL A 522 -24.03 8.45 -29.40
CA VAL A 522 -25.40 8.72 -29.84
C VAL A 522 -25.53 10.23 -30.11
N VAL A 523 -25.55 10.60 -31.39
CA VAL A 523 -25.55 12.01 -31.83
C VAL A 523 -26.67 12.81 -31.16
N GLY A 524 -26.30 13.85 -30.43
CA GLY A 524 -27.23 14.75 -29.74
C GLY A 524 -27.61 14.32 -28.33
N ASN A 525 -27.29 13.08 -27.93
CA ASN A 525 -27.53 12.54 -26.60
C ASN A 525 -26.22 12.30 -25.84
N GLU A 526 -25.13 11.98 -26.53
CA GLU A 526 -23.85 11.67 -25.89
C GLU A 526 -22.73 12.58 -26.41
N VAL A 527 -21.80 12.94 -25.53
CA VAL A 527 -20.63 13.76 -25.84
C VAL A 527 -19.39 13.18 -25.15
N TYR A 528 -18.26 13.17 -25.85
CA TYR A 528 -16.94 13.02 -25.24
C TYR A 528 -16.31 14.40 -25.07
N ASP A 529 -15.84 14.71 -23.87
CA ASP A 529 -15.16 15.95 -23.50
C ASP A 529 -13.83 15.62 -22.80
N ASP A 530 -12.73 15.78 -23.54
CA ASP A 530 -11.37 15.49 -23.07
C ASP A 530 -10.94 16.39 -21.91
N ALA A 531 -11.48 17.61 -21.80
CA ALA A 531 -11.16 18.53 -20.71
C ALA A 531 -11.65 18.00 -19.35
N LEU A 532 -12.71 17.19 -19.37
CA LEU A 532 -13.30 16.53 -18.20
C LEU A 532 -12.77 15.10 -17.97
N VAL A 533 -11.73 14.71 -18.71
CA VAL A 533 -10.90 13.53 -18.45
C VAL A 533 -9.58 14.03 -17.86
N TYR A 534 -9.35 13.78 -16.57
CA TYR A 534 -8.17 14.21 -15.84
C TYR A 534 -7.09 13.13 -15.92
N GLU A 535 -6.00 13.43 -16.62
CA GLU A 535 -4.91 12.49 -16.88
C GLU A 535 -3.63 13.23 -17.26
N MET A 536 -2.51 12.50 -17.27
CA MET A 536 -1.28 12.96 -17.90
C MET A 536 -0.99 12.08 -19.12
N LYS A 537 -0.69 12.72 -20.26
CA LYS A 537 -0.26 12.05 -21.49
C LYS A 537 1.16 12.47 -21.82
N PRO A 538 2.14 11.56 -21.87
CA PRO A 538 3.51 11.90 -22.29
C PRO A 538 3.60 12.27 -23.77
N THR A 539 4.60 13.06 -24.13
CA THR A 539 5.10 13.27 -25.51
C THR A 539 6.52 12.73 -25.62
N SER A 540 6.96 12.37 -26.83
CA SER A 540 8.37 12.12 -27.08
C SER A 540 8.87 12.91 -28.29
N ALA A 541 9.83 13.79 -28.04
CA ALA A 541 10.58 14.45 -29.11
C ALA A 541 11.60 13.50 -29.77
N LEU A 542 11.92 12.36 -29.12
CA LEU A 542 12.83 11.35 -29.66
C LEU A 542 12.16 10.54 -30.76
N THR A 543 10.90 10.16 -30.55
CA THR A 543 10.08 9.39 -31.52
C THR A 543 9.22 10.31 -32.40
N GLY A 544 9.08 11.60 -32.02
CA GLY A 544 8.18 12.53 -32.70
C GLY A 544 6.70 12.30 -32.40
N GLU A 545 6.37 11.42 -31.46
CA GLU A 545 5.00 11.16 -31.04
C GLU A 545 4.44 12.30 -30.17
N ASP A 546 3.30 12.85 -30.62
CA ASP A 546 2.53 13.82 -29.84
C ASP A 546 1.95 13.20 -28.56
N LYS A 547 1.65 11.90 -28.56
CA LYS A 547 1.15 11.14 -27.40
C LYS A 547 1.85 9.78 -27.41
N THR A 548 2.56 9.43 -26.35
CA THR A 548 3.29 8.15 -26.27
C THR A 548 3.01 7.43 -24.96
N PHE A 549 3.11 6.10 -25.00
CA PHE A 549 3.18 5.23 -23.81
C PHE A 549 4.59 4.63 -23.63
N HIS A 550 5.58 5.12 -24.39
CA HIS A 550 6.98 4.75 -24.21
C HIS A 550 7.60 5.57 -23.08
N PHE A 551 7.30 5.19 -21.84
CA PHE A 551 7.87 5.73 -20.61
C PHE A 551 9.37 6.09 -20.73
N ALA A 552 10.18 5.16 -21.27
CA ALA A 552 11.63 5.31 -21.31
C ALA A 552 12.09 6.32 -22.36
N LEU A 553 11.24 6.63 -23.33
CA LEU A 553 11.48 7.55 -24.45
C LEU A 553 10.75 8.87 -24.30
N ALA A 554 9.90 9.02 -23.28
CA ALA A 554 9.17 10.25 -23.04
C ALA A 554 10.13 11.39 -22.68
N THR A 555 9.87 12.58 -23.23
CA THR A 555 10.70 13.79 -23.04
C THR A 555 9.88 15.02 -22.68
N GLY A 556 8.56 14.92 -22.69
CA GLY A 556 7.65 16.03 -22.41
C GLY A 556 6.25 15.51 -22.12
N ARG A 557 5.29 16.42 -21.99
CA ARG A 557 3.89 16.08 -21.74
C ARG A 557 3.03 16.69 -22.82
N TYR A 558 2.05 15.96 -23.32
CA TYR A 558 1.00 16.46 -24.20
C TYR A 558 -0.10 17.12 -23.38
N LYS A 559 -0.45 16.49 -22.26
CA LYS A 559 -1.53 16.91 -21.39
C LYS A 559 -1.12 16.58 -19.96
N ASP A 560 -1.41 17.47 -19.04
CA ASP A 560 -1.46 17.21 -17.61
C ASP A 560 -2.47 18.20 -17.02
N ASN A 561 -3.74 17.80 -17.03
CA ASN A 561 -4.83 18.55 -16.42
C ASN A 561 -5.22 17.95 -15.06
N ARG A 562 -4.38 17.12 -14.42
CA ARG A 562 -4.69 16.58 -13.08
C ARG A 562 -4.84 17.72 -12.06
N ILE A 563 -5.81 17.60 -11.16
CA ILE A 563 -6.23 18.72 -10.29
C ILE A 563 -5.17 18.98 -9.23
N PRO A 564 -4.57 20.19 -9.14
CA PRO A 564 -3.55 20.52 -8.14
C PRO A 564 -4.07 20.45 -6.70
N PRO A 565 -3.19 20.19 -5.71
CA PRO A 565 -3.56 20.24 -4.30
C PRO A 565 -3.82 21.66 -3.82
N LYS A 566 -4.41 21.78 -2.64
CA LYS A 566 -4.59 23.06 -1.95
C LYS A 566 -3.26 23.79 -1.78
N GLY A 567 -3.25 25.08 -2.11
CA GLY A 567 -2.08 25.94 -1.98
C GLY A 567 -1.00 25.70 -3.04
N PHE A 568 -1.33 25.08 -4.17
CA PHE A 568 -0.34 24.75 -5.19
C PHE A 568 0.35 26.01 -5.74
N ARG A 569 1.66 26.13 -5.51
CA ARG A 569 2.46 27.29 -5.91
C ARG A 569 2.87 27.19 -7.37
N ILE A 570 1.97 27.58 -8.26
CA ILE A 570 2.17 27.52 -9.72
C ILE A 570 3.43 28.27 -10.21
N ALA A 571 3.84 29.34 -9.52
CA ALA A 571 5.05 30.09 -9.87
C ALA A 571 6.35 29.28 -9.69
N ASP A 572 6.35 28.30 -8.78
CA ASP A 572 7.50 27.45 -8.47
C ASP A 572 7.47 26.14 -9.29
N ALA A 573 6.32 25.80 -9.89
CA ALA A 573 6.05 24.50 -10.47
C ALA A 573 6.93 24.16 -11.69
N ALA A 574 7.43 25.17 -12.41
CA ALA A 574 8.33 24.96 -13.56
C ALA A 574 9.67 24.33 -13.14
N ALA A 575 10.21 24.74 -11.98
CA ALA A 575 11.49 24.23 -11.48
C ALA A 575 11.43 22.73 -11.12
N ARG A 576 10.23 22.22 -10.83
CA ARG A 576 9.96 20.82 -10.49
C ARG A 576 9.30 20.03 -11.62
N ILE A 577 9.12 20.64 -12.79
CA ILE A 577 8.43 20.05 -13.96
C ILE A 577 7.02 19.58 -13.55
N SER A 578 6.27 20.39 -12.81
CA SER A 578 4.91 20.06 -12.34
C SER A 578 3.83 21.01 -12.86
N VAL A 579 4.16 21.92 -13.78
CA VAL A 579 3.20 22.82 -14.44
C VAL A 579 2.12 21.99 -15.15
N PRO A 580 0.83 22.38 -15.09
CA PRO A 580 -0.18 21.79 -15.96
C PRO A 580 0.17 21.99 -17.43
N VAL A 581 -0.27 21.08 -18.29
CA VAL A 581 0.06 21.10 -19.72
C VAL A 581 -1.20 20.89 -20.55
N ASP A 582 -1.33 21.65 -21.63
CA ASP A 582 -2.43 21.56 -22.58
C ASP A 582 -1.87 21.49 -24.01
N HIS A 583 -2.19 20.42 -24.73
CA HIS A 583 -1.75 20.14 -26.10
C HIS A 583 -0.24 20.38 -26.37
N GLY A 584 0.62 19.93 -25.45
CA GLY A 584 2.08 20.04 -25.55
C GLY A 584 2.68 21.35 -25.04
N VAL A 585 1.86 22.23 -24.47
CA VAL A 585 2.27 23.57 -24.02
C VAL A 585 1.97 23.74 -22.53
N ASP A 586 2.96 24.23 -21.78
CA ASP A 586 2.77 24.61 -20.38
C ASP A 586 1.58 25.60 -20.24
N ALA A 587 0.63 25.22 -19.40
CA ALA A 587 -0.63 25.93 -19.19
C ALA A 587 -0.78 26.37 -17.72
N PRO A 588 0.04 27.31 -17.23
CA PRO A 588 -0.01 27.77 -15.83
C PRO A 588 -1.29 28.53 -15.47
N ASN A 589 -2.14 28.86 -16.45
CA ASN A 589 -3.45 29.48 -16.24
C ASN A 589 -4.60 28.50 -16.54
N LEU A 590 -4.32 27.19 -16.64
CA LEU A 590 -5.37 26.17 -16.77
C LEU A 590 -6.34 26.24 -15.59
N TYR A 591 -5.80 26.50 -14.40
CA TYR A 591 -6.55 26.80 -13.19
C TYR A 591 -6.38 28.28 -12.82
N SER A 592 -7.41 28.87 -12.24
CA SER A 592 -7.37 30.21 -11.68
C SER A 592 -6.56 30.26 -10.37
N SER A 593 -6.23 31.47 -9.91
CA SER A 593 -5.57 31.65 -8.61
C SER A 593 -6.41 31.14 -7.43
N ALA A 594 -7.74 31.14 -7.55
CA ALA A 594 -8.62 30.61 -6.50
C ALA A 594 -8.61 29.08 -6.48
N GLU A 595 -8.63 28.45 -7.66
CA GLU A 595 -8.50 27.00 -7.82
C GLU A 595 -7.16 26.47 -7.31
N TYR A 596 -6.03 27.12 -7.62
CA TYR A 596 -4.74 26.76 -7.04
C TYR A 596 -4.69 26.95 -5.52
N ALA A 597 -5.27 28.04 -5.00
CA ALA A 597 -5.29 28.29 -3.56
C ALA A 597 -6.15 27.26 -2.81
N GLY A 598 -7.30 26.87 -3.36
CA GLY A 598 -8.24 25.94 -2.73
C GLY A 598 -8.03 24.47 -3.07
N GLY A 599 -7.27 24.15 -4.12
CA GLY A 599 -7.03 22.78 -4.59
C GLY A 599 -8.25 22.16 -5.25
N TYR A 600 -8.84 22.82 -6.24
CA TYR A 600 -10.05 22.34 -6.90
C TYR A 600 -10.10 22.75 -8.37
N ASP A 601 -11.01 22.15 -9.12
CA ASP A 601 -11.39 22.54 -10.48
C ASP A 601 -12.84 23.08 -10.49
N ASP A 602 -13.05 24.30 -10.97
CA ASP A 602 -14.38 24.89 -11.15
C ASP A 602 -14.92 24.59 -12.56
N VAL A 603 -15.76 23.56 -12.65
CA VAL A 603 -16.34 23.12 -13.91
C VAL A 603 -17.60 23.92 -14.22
N SER A 604 -17.67 24.47 -15.44
CA SER A 604 -18.86 25.15 -15.97
C SER A 604 -19.07 24.81 -17.44
N ILE A 605 -20.11 24.02 -17.73
CA ILE A 605 -20.45 23.56 -19.09
C ILE A 605 -21.92 23.86 -19.43
N VAL A 606 -22.29 23.70 -20.70
CA VAL A 606 -23.68 23.79 -21.17
C VAL A 606 -24.14 22.41 -21.61
N ILE A 607 -25.16 21.89 -20.95
CA ILE A 607 -25.84 20.63 -21.28
C ILE A 607 -27.28 20.93 -21.76
N PRO A 608 -28.06 19.95 -22.25
CA PRO A 608 -29.42 20.21 -22.71
C PRO A 608 -30.30 20.91 -21.67
N THR A 609 -31.22 21.76 -22.12
CA THR A 609 -32.21 22.43 -21.28
C THR A 609 -33.36 21.51 -20.89
N GLY A 610 -34.06 21.81 -19.79
CA GLY A 610 -35.28 21.13 -19.39
C GLY A 610 -35.09 19.73 -18.80
N LEU A 611 -33.87 19.37 -18.41
CA LEU A 611 -33.60 18.14 -17.67
C LEU A 611 -34.27 18.24 -16.27
N ALA A 612 -34.89 17.15 -15.84
CA ALA A 612 -35.51 17.08 -14.52
C ALA A 612 -34.48 16.78 -13.42
N GLN A 613 -33.44 16.03 -13.75
CA GLN A 613 -32.34 15.68 -12.86
C GLN A 613 -31.01 15.64 -13.64
N VAL A 614 -29.93 16.03 -12.97
CA VAL A 614 -28.56 15.90 -13.45
C VAL A 614 -27.73 15.23 -12.37
N ASP A 615 -27.04 14.16 -12.73
CA ASP A 615 -26.08 13.45 -11.88
C ASP A 615 -24.67 13.69 -12.42
N VAL A 616 -23.74 13.99 -11.53
CA VAL A 616 -22.32 14.17 -11.83
C VAL A 616 -21.53 13.18 -11.00
N THR A 617 -20.69 12.38 -11.66
CA THR A 617 -19.86 11.36 -11.02
C THR A 617 -18.43 11.49 -11.49
N LEU A 618 -17.48 11.65 -10.56
CA LEU A 618 -16.05 11.52 -10.81
C LEU A 618 -15.65 10.05 -10.66
N ASN A 619 -15.20 9.44 -11.75
CA ASN A 619 -14.73 8.06 -11.77
C ASN A 619 -13.20 8.02 -11.87
N TYR A 620 -12.56 7.02 -11.27
CA TYR A 620 -11.16 6.68 -11.42
C TYR A 620 -11.00 5.34 -12.14
N GLN A 621 -10.07 5.28 -13.09
CA GLN A 621 -9.70 4.05 -13.77
C GLN A 621 -8.21 3.79 -13.56
N THR A 622 -7.89 2.66 -12.89
CA THR A 622 -6.52 2.22 -12.57
C THR A 622 -5.64 2.00 -13.79
N THR A 623 -6.21 1.51 -14.89
CA THR A 623 -5.52 1.41 -16.16
C THR A 623 -6.51 1.36 -17.31
N SER A 624 -6.17 2.00 -18.42
CA SER A 624 -6.98 2.03 -19.63
C SER A 624 -6.75 0.81 -20.49
N ARG A 625 -7.78 0.41 -21.25
CA ARG A 625 -7.64 -0.59 -22.33
C ARG A 625 -6.53 -0.18 -23.31
N GLU A 626 -6.46 1.10 -23.65
CA GLU A 626 -5.48 1.64 -24.60
C GLU A 626 -4.04 1.31 -24.21
N TYR A 627 -3.71 1.46 -22.92
CA TYR A 627 -2.38 1.17 -22.40
C TYR A 627 -2.09 -0.33 -22.34
N ILE A 628 -3.06 -1.15 -21.92
CA ILE A 628 -2.90 -2.61 -21.89
C ILE A 628 -2.71 -3.18 -23.31
N GLU A 629 -3.47 -2.70 -24.29
CA GLU A 629 -3.27 -3.10 -25.68
C GLU A 629 -1.91 -2.64 -26.21
N PHE A 630 -1.45 -1.44 -25.85
CA PHE A 630 -0.12 -0.96 -26.20
C PHE A 630 0.96 -1.93 -25.68
N LEU A 631 0.95 -2.24 -24.38
CA LEU A 631 1.92 -3.18 -23.78
C LEU A 631 1.90 -4.55 -24.48
N ARG A 632 0.70 -5.08 -24.74
CA ARG A 632 0.54 -6.35 -25.47
C ARG A 632 1.17 -6.29 -26.85
N GLU A 633 0.85 -5.29 -27.65
CA GLU A 633 1.34 -5.20 -29.04
C GLU A 633 2.84 -4.92 -29.10
N GLU A 634 3.39 -4.07 -28.22
CA GLU A 634 4.83 -3.82 -28.16
C GLU A 634 5.61 -5.10 -27.82
N ILE A 635 5.14 -5.88 -26.86
CA ILE A 635 5.81 -7.13 -26.45
C ILE A 635 5.64 -8.24 -27.48
N ASN A 636 4.43 -8.42 -28.03
CA ASN A 636 4.15 -9.48 -29.00
C ASN A 636 4.68 -9.15 -30.40
N GLY A 637 4.94 -7.88 -30.69
CA GLY A 637 5.44 -7.40 -31.96
C GLY A 637 4.44 -7.60 -33.11
N TYR A 638 4.96 -7.47 -34.33
CA TYR A 638 4.17 -7.54 -35.56
C TYR A 638 3.44 -8.89 -35.71
N GLN A 639 2.11 -8.85 -35.79
CA GLN A 639 1.27 -9.98 -36.19
C GLN A 639 0.65 -9.71 -37.56
N ASN A 640 0.99 -10.54 -38.57
CA ASN A 640 0.39 -10.45 -39.91
C ASN A 640 -1.15 -10.42 -39.81
N ASN A 641 -1.79 -9.39 -40.41
CA ASN A 641 -3.24 -9.14 -40.47
C ASN A 641 -3.88 -8.46 -39.25
N THR A 642 -3.14 -7.68 -38.46
CA THR A 642 -3.71 -6.80 -37.42
C THR A 642 -3.72 -5.33 -37.86
N PRO A 643 -4.79 -4.57 -37.60
CA PRO A 643 -4.85 -3.13 -37.94
C PRO A 643 -3.88 -2.27 -37.12
N LYS A 644 -3.59 -2.69 -35.88
CA LYS A 644 -2.69 -2.02 -34.94
C LYS A 644 -1.31 -2.66 -35.02
N GLN A 645 -0.27 -1.84 -35.18
CA GLN A 645 1.14 -2.27 -35.23
C GLN A 645 1.89 -1.63 -34.06
N PRO A 646 3.05 -2.18 -33.65
CA PRO A 646 3.93 -1.51 -32.69
C PRO A 646 4.23 -0.08 -33.12
N THR A 647 4.22 0.86 -32.19
CA THR A 647 4.28 2.32 -32.48
C THR A 647 5.62 2.73 -33.07
N LEU A 648 6.72 2.08 -32.70
CA LEU A 648 8.05 2.32 -33.29
C LEU A 648 8.30 1.58 -34.61
N PHE A 649 7.26 0.99 -35.22
CA PHE A 649 7.39 0.27 -36.48
C PHE A 649 7.73 1.19 -37.66
N GLY A 650 8.97 1.12 -38.14
CA GLY A 650 9.46 1.88 -39.30
C GLY A 650 10.32 3.10 -38.94
N GLU A 651 10.53 3.37 -37.66
CA GLU A 651 11.45 4.39 -37.16
C GLU A 651 12.88 3.85 -37.09
N THR A 652 13.85 4.57 -37.65
CA THR A 652 15.27 4.21 -37.57
C THR A 652 15.83 4.60 -36.20
N GLY A 653 16.28 3.63 -35.41
CA GLY A 653 16.94 3.89 -34.12
C GLY A 653 18.30 4.59 -34.26
N ALA A 654 18.96 4.88 -33.13
CA ALA A 654 20.22 5.63 -33.07
C ALA A 654 21.37 5.04 -33.91
N GLY A 655 21.27 3.76 -34.33
CA GLY A 655 22.20 3.07 -35.24
C GLY A 655 21.73 2.90 -36.70
N GLY A 656 20.53 3.35 -37.06
CA GLY A 656 19.92 3.07 -38.38
C GLY A 656 19.25 1.69 -38.49
N ASP A 657 19.09 0.98 -37.37
CA ASP A 657 18.50 -0.35 -37.30
C ASP A 657 16.97 -0.32 -37.16
N ALA A 658 16.32 -1.42 -37.58
CA ALA A 658 14.90 -1.66 -37.40
C ALA A 658 14.51 -1.71 -35.90
N PRO A 659 13.24 -1.45 -35.53
CA PRO A 659 12.78 -1.57 -34.15
C PRO A 659 13.13 -2.94 -33.58
N TYR A 660 13.63 -2.92 -32.35
CA TYR A 660 13.99 -4.13 -31.62
C TYR A 660 12.70 -4.86 -31.23
N LEU A 661 12.66 -6.19 -31.38
CA LEU A 661 11.47 -6.99 -31.03
C LEU A 661 11.83 -7.99 -29.94
N VAL A 662 11.22 -7.82 -28.77
CA VAL A 662 11.32 -8.70 -27.60
C VAL A 662 11.26 -10.18 -28.00
N GLN A 663 10.32 -10.56 -28.89
CA GLN A 663 10.11 -11.95 -29.33
C GLN A 663 11.34 -12.61 -29.97
N THR A 664 12.27 -11.83 -30.52
CA THR A 664 13.38 -12.36 -31.33
C THR A 664 14.65 -12.66 -30.54
N ASP A 665 14.79 -12.13 -29.32
CA ASP A 665 16.06 -12.19 -28.58
C ASP A 665 15.98 -13.11 -27.32
N PRO A 666 17.00 -13.96 -27.05
CA PRO A 666 17.03 -14.83 -25.88
C PRO A 666 17.06 -14.13 -24.52
N PHE A 667 17.54 -12.88 -24.42
CA PHE A 667 17.56 -12.08 -23.18
C PHE A 667 16.16 -11.97 -22.56
N PHE A 668 15.13 -11.94 -23.41
CA PHE A 668 13.73 -11.79 -23.04
C PHE A 668 12.99 -13.11 -22.86
N SER A 669 13.68 -14.25 -22.74
CA SER A 669 13.02 -15.57 -22.69
C SER A 669 11.93 -15.67 -21.62
N GLY A 670 12.17 -15.15 -20.42
CA GLY A 670 11.21 -15.06 -19.33
C GLY A 670 10.34 -13.79 -19.32
N LEU A 671 10.41 -12.97 -20.38
CA LEU A 671 9.66 -11.72 -20.49
C LEU A 671 8.66 -11.71 -21.65
N LYS A 672 8.90 -12.51 -22.70
CA LYS A 672 8.06 -12.58 -23.92
C LYS A 672 6.60 -12.87 -23.65
N ALA A 673 6.30 -13.69 -22.65
CA ALA A 673 4.94 -14.12 -22.34
C ALA A 673 4.09 -13.03 -21.67
N TRP A 674 4.71 -11.94 -21.20
CA TRP A 674 3.98 -10.86 -20.54
C TRP A 674 2.99 -10.14 -21.46
N GLY A 675 3.23 -10.10 -22.78
CA GLY A 675 2.30 -9.48 -23.73
C GLY A 675 0.92 -10.17 -23.72
N ASP A 676 0.89 -11.50 -23.84
CA ASP A 676 -0.36 -12.26 -23.75
C ASP A 676 -0.91 -12.31 -22.32
N THR A 677 -0.03 -12.43 -21.32
CA THR A 677 -0.42 -12.56 -19.91
C THR A 677 -1.10 -11.29 -19.39
N ILE A 678 -0.55 -10.09 -19.65
CA ILE A 678 -1.16 -8.84 -19.21
C ILE A 678 -2.53 -8.61 -19.83
N TRP A 679 -2.67 -8.93 -21.12
CA TRP A 679 -3.95 -8.83 -21.82
C TRP A 679 -5.00 -9.78 -21.26
N GLN A 680 -4.63 -11.04 -21.01
CA GLN A 680 -5.56 -12.04 -20.49
C GLN A 680 -5.96 -11.75 -19.04
N LEU A 681 -5.02 -11.27 -18.21
CA LEU A 681 -5.32 -10.78 -16.86
C LEU A 681 -6.29 -9.61 -16.93
N TRP A 682 -6.03 -8.60 -17.76
CA TRP A 682 -6.94 -7.46 -17.88
C TRP A 682 -8.31 -7.88 -18.41
N LEU A 683 -8.39 -8.66 -19.49
CA LEU A 683 -9.66 -9.12 -20.07
C LEU A 683 -10.51 -9.92 -19.07
N ASN A 684 -9.88 -10.77 -18.26
CA ASN A 684 -10.57 -11.55 -17.23
C ASN A 684 -11.08 -10.70 -16.06
N ASN A 685 -10.47 -9.54 -15.81
CA ASN A 685 -10.70 -8.73 -14.61
C ASN A 685 -11.24 -7.31 -14.87
N MET A 686 -11.36 -6.84 -16.11
CA MET A 686 -11.69 -5.43 -16.43
C MET A 686 -13.04 -4.94 -15.86
N ASN A 687 -13.94 -5.87 -15.50
CA ASN A 687 -15.25 -5.58 -14.93
C ASN A 687 -15.32 -5.81 -13.42
N VAL A 688 -14.24 -6.23 -12.75
CA VAL A 688 -14.21 -6.27 -11.27
C VAL A 688 -14.14 -4.85 -10.73
N THR A 689 -14.74 -4.60 -9.56
CA THR A 689 -14.87 -3.26 -8.98
C THR A 689 -13.55 -2.49 -8.85
N THR A 690 -12.44 -3.20 -8.61
CA THR A 690 -11.11 -2.59 -8.42
C THR A 690 -10.37 -2.29 -9.73
N ALA A 691 -10.87 -2.75 -10.88
CA ALA A 691 -10.33 -2.49 -12.21
C ALA A 691 -11.23 -1.60 -13.07
N ALA A 692 -12.55 -1.81 -12.97
CA ALA A 692 -13.56 -1.00 -13.63
C ALA A 692 -13.51 0.45 -13.11
N PRO A 693 -14.10 1.43 -13.84
CA PRO A 693 -14.19 2.79 -13.34
C PRO A 693 -14.85 2.83 -11.95
N TYR A 694 -14.10 3.30 -10.97
CA TYR A 694 -14.52 3.40 -9.58
C TYR A 694 -15.00 4.80 -9.24
N VAL A 695 -16.13 4.91 -8.54
CA VAL A 695 -16.69 6.20 -8.18
C VAL A 695 -15.91 6.80 -7.00
N MET A 696 -15.22 7.91 -7.24
CA MET A 696 -14.55 8.68 -6.17
C MET A 696 -15.51 9.67 -5.50
N ALA A 697 -16.34 10.33 -6.31
CA ALA A 697 -17.29 11.32 -5.83
C ALA A 697 -18.51 11.40 -6.74
N SER A 698 -19.66 11.74 -6.17
CA SER A 698 -20.89 11.99 -6.92
C SER A 698 -21.71 13.12 -6.29
N ALA A 699 -22.53 13.78 -7.10
CA ALA A 699 -23.53 14.74 -6.67
C ALA A 699 -24.69 14.81 -7.67
N SER A 700 -25.89 15.15 -7.19
CA SER A 700 -27.10 15.26 -8.03
C SER A 700 -27.83 16.57 -7.78
N VAL A 701 -28.48 17.11 -8.81
CA VAL A 701 -29.33 18.31 -8.72
C VAL A 701 -30.61 18.14 -9.54
N GLY A 702 -31.71 18.69 -9.05
CA GLY A 702 -33.05 18.46 -9.60
C GLY A 702 -33.78 17.32 -8.90
N GLY A 703 -34.77 16.74 -9.56
CA GLY A 703 -35.51 15.60 -9.06
C GLY A 703 -36.55 15.10 -10.07
N VAL A 704 -36.51 13.79 -10.35
CA VAL A 704 -37.64 13.05 -10.92
C VAL A 704 -38.74 12.98 -9.84
N PRO A 705 -40.05 12.99 -10.16
CA PRO A 705 -41.10 12.77 -9.16
C PRO A 705 -40.77 11.56 -8.29
N SER A 706 -40.92 11.70 -6.98
CA SER A 706 -40.50 10.70 -5.99
C SER A 706 -40.91 9.29 -6.39
N CYS A 707 -39.93 8.39 -6.44
CA CYS A 707 -40.19 6.97 -6.51
C CYS A 707 -41.22 6.58 -5.43
N ASN A 708 -42.25 5.82 -5.81
CA ASN A 708 -43.27 5.35 -4.86
C ASN A 708 -42.78 4.13 -4.06
N ALA A 709 -41.57 3.64 -4.33
CA ALA A 709 -40.97 2.59 -3.51
C ALA A 709 -40.88 3.10 -2.06
N PRO A 710 -41.39 2.34 -1.08
CA PRO A 710 -41.41 2.71 0.33
C PRO A 710 -39.98 2.80 0.90
N THR A 711 -39.65 3.88 1.61
CA THR A 711 -38.34 3.97 2.26
C THR A 711 -38.25 3.03 3.47
N PRO A 712 -37.31 2.07 3.48
CA PRO A 712 -37.09 1.20 4.63
C PRO A 712 -36.46 1.97 5.80
N THR A 713 -36.57 1.42 7.01
CA THR A 713 -35.90 1.91 8.22
C THR A 713 -34.78 0.95 8.59
N LEU A 714 -33.56 1.46 8.77
CA LEU A 714 -32.44 0.65 9.25
C LEU A 714 -32.63 0.44 10.76
N LEU A 715 -32.85 -0.81 11.17
CA LEU A 715 -33.23 -1.20 12.53
C LEU A 715 -32.03 -1.48 13.44
N SER A 716 -30.95 -2.06 12.89
CA SER A 716 -29.72 -2.35 13.64
C SER A 716 -28.48 -2.36 12.75
N ALA A 717 -27.34 -1.96 13.34
CA ALA A 717 -25.98 -2.21 12.85
C ALA A 717 -25.18 -2.73 14.04
N THR A 718 -24.94 -4.03 14.09
CA THR A 718 -24.30 -4.70 15.25
C THR A 718 -22.88 -5.09 14.86
N PRO A 719 -21.85 -4.50 15.47
CA PRO A 719 -20.46 -4.84 15.15
C PRO A 719 -20.10 -6.26 15.60
N SER A 720 -19.15 -6.84 14.88
CA SER A 720 -18.48 -8.12 15.12
C SER A 720 -17.02 -8.00 14.63
N SER A 721 -16.21 -9.05 14.78
CA SER A 721 -14.83 -9.06 14.29
C SER A 721 -14.83 -9.01 12.77
N SER A 722 -14.27 -7.94 12.21
CA SER A 722 -14.17 -7.67 10.78
C SER A 722 -15.52 -7.74 10.05
N GLN A 723 -16.61 -7.41 10.74
CA GLN A 723 -17.96 -7.55 10.22
C GLN A 723 -18.98 -6.66 10.95
N VAL A 724 -20.07 -6.27 10.26
CA VAL A 724 -21.27 -5.68 10.86
C VAL A 724 -22.51 -6.43 10.40
N GLU A 725 -23.36 -6.83 11.35
CA GLU A 725 -24.67 -7.42 11.10
C GLU A 725 -25.76 -6.35 11.05
N LEU A 726 -26.46 -6.28 9.91
CA LEU A 726 -27.43 -5.24 9.59
C LEU A 726 -28.84 -5.83 9.47
N SER A 727 -29.84 -5.07 9.92
CA SER A 727 -31.25 -5.39 9.69
C SER A 727 -32.08 -4.15 9.42
N TRP A 728 -33.14 -4.28 8.61
CA TRP A 728 -34.05 -3.18 8.25
C TRP A 728 -35.51 -3.63 8.15
N SER A 729 -36.43 -2.67 8.03
CA SER A 729 -37.86 -2.95 7.93
C SER A 729 -38.24 -3.65 6.61
N ASP A 730 -39.19 -4.58 6.70
CA ASP A 730 -39.77 -5.25 5.53
C ASP A 730 -40.85 -4.38 4.89
N GLU A 731 -40.60 -3.94 3.66
CA GLU A 731 -41.47 -3.12 2.85
C GLU A 731 -42.12 -3.89 1.68
N SER A 732 -41.99 -5.22 1.64
CA SER A 732 -42.54 -6.06 0.56
C SER A 732 -44.07 -5.93 0.43
N GLY A 733 -44.76 -5.73 1.55
CA GLY A 733 -46.22 -5.47 1.58
C GLY A 733 -46.64 -4.13 0.95
N ALA A 734 -45.70 -3.23 0.71
CA ALA A 734 -45.89 -1.93 0.07
C ALA A 734 -45.28 -1.84 -1.34
N GLY A 735 -44.81 -2.96 -1.90
CA GLY A 735 -44.38 -3.06 -3.29
C GLY A 735 -42.86 -3.14 -3.51
N ALA A 736 -42.05 -3.15 -2.45
CA ALA A 736 -40.63 -3.43 -2.57
C ALA A 736 -40.39 -4.89 -3.01
N ILE A 737 -39.50 -5.08 -3.97
CA ILE A 737 -39.08 -6.41 -4.45
C ILE A 737 -37.61 -6.72 -4.11
N SER A 738 -36.82 -5.69 -3.81
CA SER A 738 -35.43 -5.81 -3.35
C SER A 738 -35.02 -4.58 -2.55
N TYR A 739 -33.86 -4.68 -1.90
CA TYR A 739 -33.22 -3.62 -1.14
C TYR A 739 -31.80 -3.43 -1.64
N ASN A 740 -31.35 -2.18 -1.64
CA ASN A 740 -29.96 -1.84 -1.93
C ASN A 740 -29.34 -1.29 -0.65
N LEU A 741 -28.24 -1.89 -0.22
CA LEU A 741 -27.51 -1.50 0.97
C LEU A 741 -26.35 -0.57 0.58
N TYR A 742 -26.12 0.47 1.37
CA TYR A 742 -25.07 1.44 1.13
C TYR A 742 -24.24 1.76 2.37
N TYR A 743 -22.95 2.03 2.20
CA TYR A 743 -22.20 2.84 3.17
C TYR A 743 -22.63 4.30 3.07
N ASP A 744 -22.58 5.00 4.20
CA ASP A 744 -22.67 6.44 4.33
C ASP A 744 -21.30 7.00 4.77
N GLN A 745 -20.39 7.21 3.81
CA GLN A 745 -19.04 7.65 4.09
C GLN A 745 -18.82 9.07 3.57
N ALA A 746 -18.43 9.99 4.45
CA ALA A 746 -18.29 11.42 4.16
C ALA A 746 -19.53 12.05 3.48
N GLY A 747 -20.74 11.58 3.85
CA GLY A 747 -22.01 12.05 3.31
C GLY A 747 -22.38 11.53 1.91
N LYS A 748 -21.63 10.54 1.38
CA LYS A 748 -21.92 9.89 0.09
C LYS A 748 -22.53 8.50 0.31
N ALA A 749 -23.42 8.09 -0.58
CA ALA A 749 -23.99 6.73 -0.60
C ALA A 749 -23.14 5.81 -1.47
N GLN A 750 -22.61 4.72 -0.90
CA GLN A 750 -21.83 3.75 -1.67
C GLN A 750 -22.51 2.41 -1.71
N PHE A 751 -22.79 1.91 -2.90
CA PHE A 751 -23.50 0.64 -3.04
C PHE A 751 -22.64 -0.53 -2.54
N ILE A 752 -23.15 -1.28 -1.56
CA ILE A 752 -22.55 -2.50 -1.02
C ILE A 752 -23.07 -3.70 -1.80
N THR A 753 -24.40 -3.89 -1.79
CA THR A 753 -25.05 -5.03 -2.41
C THR A 753 -26.55 -4.81 -2.58
N SER A 754 -27.18 -5.66 -3.42
CA SER A 754 -28.64 -5.78 -3.51
C SER A 754 -29.07 -7.12 -2.94
N THR A 755 -30.17 -7.14 -2.19
CA THR A 755 -30.74 -8.38 -1.64
C THR A 755 -32.27 -8.30 -1.57
N ASP A 756 -32.94 -9.44 -1.66
CA ASP A 756 -34.38 -9.58 -1.38
C ASP A 756 -34.68 -9.88 0.10
N LEU A 757 -33.63 -9.98 0.93
CA LEU A 757 -33.72 -10.16 2.38
C LEU A 757 -33.80 -8.81 3.10
N THR A 758 -34.16 -8.85 4.39
CA THR A 758 -34.22 -7.68 5.28
C THR A 758 -33.07 -7.60 6.28
N SER A 759 -31.99 -8.32 5.97
CA SER A 759 -30.77 -8.36 6.76
C SER A 759 -29.56 -8.61 5.85
N HIS A 760 -28.40 -8.08 6.23
CA HIS A 760 -27.15 -8.35 5.55
C HIS A 760 -26.00 -8.40 6.55
N SER A 761 -25.05 -9.26 6.24
CA SER A 761 -23.85 -9.50 7.02
C SER A 761 -22.68 -8.97 6.22
N ASP A 762 -22.20 -7.79 6.58
CA ASP A 762 -21.14 -7.09 5.87
C ASP A 762 -19.79 -7.48 6.46
N THR A 763 -18.98 -8.25 5.72
CA THR A 763 -17.75 -8.90 6.18
C THR A 763 -16.49 -8.34 5.52
N GLY A 764 -15.31 -8.66 6.06
CA GLY A 764 -14.02 -8.17 5.52
C GLY A 764 -13.66 -6.77 6.00
N LEU A 765 -14.35 -6.27 7.02
CA LEU A 765 -14.18 -4.91 7.52
C LEU A 765 -12.90 -4.77 8.36
N THR A 766 -12.36 -3.56 8.40
CA THR A 766 -11.23 -3.22 9.25
C THR A 766 -11.72 -2.89 10.66
N ASN A 767 -11.20 -3.62 11.64
CA ASN A 767 -11.53 -3.38 13.04
C ASN A 767 -11.02 -2.02 13.53
N GLY A 768 -11.81 -1.36 14.38
CA GLY A 768 -11.53 -0.01 14.88
C GLY A 768 -11.87 1.11 13.91
N LEU A 769 -12.37 0.81 12.71
CA LEU A 769 -12.86 1.79 11.74
C LEU A 769 -14.39 1.89 11.81
N GLU A 770 -14.94 3.10 11.89
CA GLU A 770 -16.39 3.29 11.92
C GLU A 770 -16.99 3.17 10.51
N TYR A 771 -17.99 2.29 10.36
CA TYR A 771 -18.77 2.11 9.14
C TYR A 771 -20.21 2.55 9.39
N CYS A 772 -20.69 3.49 8.59
CA CYS A 772 -22.07 3.96 8.63
C CYS A 772 -22.85 3.39 7.46
N TYR A 773 -24.10 3.01 7.70
CA TYR A 773 -24.95 2.31 6.73
C TYR A 773 -26.27 3.03 6.50
N LYS A 774 -26.79 2.92 5.29
CA LYS A 774 -28.17 3.28 4.92
C LYS A 774 -28.68 2.32 3.85
N VAL A 775 -29.99 2.18 3.75
CA VAL A 775 -30.63 1.22 2.84
C VAL A 775 -31.79 1.89 2.10
N THR A 776 -32.02 1.46 0.86
CA THR A 776 -33.19 1.82 0.06
C THR A 776 -33.97 0.57 -0.32
N SER A 777 -35.22 0.73 -0.75
CA SER A 777 -35.99 -0.33 -1.40
C SER A 777 -36.15 -0.03 -2.89
N SER A 778 -36.37 -1.07 -3.69
CA SER A 778 -36.68 -0.96 -5.12
C SER A 778 -37.96 -1.72 -5.45
N ASP A 779 -38.79 -1.15 -6.32
CA ASP A 779 -39.98 -1.81 -6.89
C ASP A 779 -39.73 -2.44 -8.26
N GLY A 780 -38.47 -2.42 -8.73
CA GLY A 780 -38.04 -2.88 -10.05
C GLY A 780 -38.14 -1.83 -11.16
N THR A 781 -38.74 -0.67 -10.89
CA THR A 781 -38.83 0.46 -11.82
C THR A 781 -38.10 1.71 -11.32
N CYS A 782 -38.01 1.89 -10.00
CA CYS A 782 -37.24 2.96 -9.35
C CYS A 782 -36.73 2.54 -7.97
N GLU A 783 -35.95 3.41 -7.32
CA GLU A 783 -35.40 3.23 -5.98
C GLU A 783 -35.95 4.30 -5.02
N SER A 784 -36.28 3.92 -3.78
CA SER A 784 -36.82 4.80 -2.75
C SER A 784 -35.80 5.85 -2.27
N GLY A 785 -36.24 6.78 -1.43
CA GLY A 785 -35.29 7.56 -0.62
C GLY A 785 -34.54 6.67 0.39
N PHE A 786 -33.36 7.11 0.85
CA PHE A 786 -32.55 6.44 1.87
C PHE A 786 -33.23 6.37 3.24
N SER A 787 -32.97 5.28 3.97
CA SER A 787 -33.29 5.13 5.38
C SER A 787 -32.57 6.13 6.29
N ASN A 788 -32.83 6.07 7.59
CA ASN A 788 -31.91 6.58 8.62
C ASN A 788 -30.52 5.93 8.48
N ILE A 789 -29.50 6.61 9.01
CA ILE A 789 -28.13 6.11 9.08
C ILE A 789 -27.91 5.46 10.47
N LEU A 790 -27.26 4.30 10.50
CA LEU A 790 -26.68 3.72 11.71
C LEU A 790 -25.23 3.38 11.45
N CYS A 791 -24.38 3.64 12.45
CA CYS A 791 -22.95 3.34 12.37
C CYS A 791 -22.57 2.24 13.35
N ALA A 792 -21.55 1.47 12.99
CA ALA A 792 -20.93 0.45 13.82
C ALA A 792 -19.43 0.46 13.54
N THR A 793 -18.63 0.28 14.59
CA THR A 793 -17.18 0.11 14.47
C THR A 793 -16.91 -1.38 14.72
N PRO A 794 -16.52 -2.18 13.70
CA PRO A 794 -16.12 -3.56 13.88
C PRO A 794 -15.05 -3.65 14.95
N ASP A 795 -15.24 -4.59 15.87
CA ASP A 795 -14.40 -4.68 17.05
C ASP A 795 -13.14 -5.49 16.73
N ALA A 796 -11.98 -4.98 17.15
CA ALA A 796 -10.76 -5.78 17.14
C ALA A 796 -10.98 -7.06 17.97
N PRO A 797 -10.27 -8.16 17.67
CA PRO A 797 -10.25 -9.33 18.54
C PRO A 797 -10.01 -8.87 19.99
N GLY A 798 -11.03 -8.95 20.86
CA GLY A 798 -10.91 -8.50 22.26
C GLY A 798 -12.04 -7.67 22.88
N GLN A 799 -13.16 -7.36 22.20
CA GLN A 799 -14.35 -6.79 22.88
C GLN A 799 -15.48 -7.81 23.14
N THR A 800 -15.31 -8.51 24.26
CA THR A 800 -16.34 -8.93 25.25
C THR A 800 -17.18 -10.21 25.05
N GLN A 801 -16.60 -11.33 25.44
CA GLN A 801 -16.99 -12.20 26.58
C GLN A 801 -15.74 -13.02 26.97
N PHE A 802 -15.64 -13.65 28.14
CA PHE A 802 -14.60 -14.67 28.37
C PHE A 802 -15.13 -16.04 27.93
N VAL A 803 -14.28 -17.05 27.65
CA VAL A 803 -14.74 -18.48 27.60
C VAL A 803 -14.79 -19.07 29.03
N GLY A 804 -14.71 -18.23 30.07
CA GLY A 804 -14.31 -18.63 31.41
C GLY A 804 -12.83 -19.02 31.51
N ALA A 805 -12.28 -19.07 32.74
CA ALA A 805 -10.90 -19.49 32.94
C ALA A 805 -10.79 -21.01 33.10
N SER A 806 -9.95 -21.69 32.32
CA SER A 806 -9.68 -23.12 32.55
C SER A 806 -8.77 -23.30 33.77
N LEU A 807 -9.06 -24.30 34.62
CA LEU A 807 -8.35 -24.50 35.89
C LEU A 807 -7.49 -25.76 35.87
N LEU A 808 -6.28 -25.68 36.43
CA LEU A 808 -5.40 -26.79 36.77
C LEU A 808 -4.96 -26.67 38.23
N THR A 809 -4.68 -27.80 38.88
CA THR A 809 -4.05 -27.84 40.21
C THR A 809 -2.69 -28.52 40.14
N GLY A 810 -1.74 -28.10 40.97
CA GLY A 810 -0.41 -28.70 41.00
C GLY A 810 0.50 -28.14 42.08
N LEU A 811 1.74 -28.64 42.12
CA LEU A 811 2.80 -28.17 43.01
C LEU A 811 4.00 -27.68 42.20
N TYR A 812 4.75 -26.75 42.78
CA TYR A 812 6.06 -26.40 42.24
C TYR A 812 7.13 -27.35 42.78
N GLU A 813 7.69 -28.17 41.90
CA GLU A 813 8.82 -29.03 42.22
C GLU A 813 10.12 -28.33 41.86
N THR A 814 11.03 -28.25 42.83
CA THR A 814 12.34 -27.64 42.62
C THR A 814 13.43 -28.70 42.56
N SER A 815 14.18 -28.72 41.46
CA SER A 815 15.30 -29.64 41.25
C SER A 815 16.61 -28.88 41.02
N GLY A 816 17.75 -29.52 41.30
CA GLY A 816 19.08 -28.90 41.21
C GLY A 816 19.55 -28.20 42.50
N LYS A 817 20.71 -27.54 42.44
CA LYS A 817 21.31 -26.79 43.57
C LYS A 817 21.97 -25.49 43.08
N GLY A 818 21.86 -24.42 43.86
CA GLY A 818 22.51 -23.14 43.57
C GLY A 818 21.98 -22.49 42.30
N LYS A 819 22.87 -22.01 41.43
CA LYS A 819 22.51 -21.31 40.18
C LYS A 819 21.82 -22.18 39.12
N ASN A 820 21.83 -23.50 39.29
CA ASN A 820 21.17 -24.47 38.38
C ASN A 820 19.85 -24.99 38.96
N GLN A 821 19.28 -24.27 39.94
CA GLN A 821 17.98 -24.61 40.51
C GLN A 821 16.89 -24.29 39.48
N VAL A 822 16.07 -25.27 39.13
CA VAL A 822 14.93 -25.13 38.22
C VAL A 822 13.68 -25.50 38.99
N THR A 823 12.68 -24.62 38.93
CA THR A 823 11.38 -24.79 39.58
C THR A 823 10.34 -24.99 38.48
N VAL A 824 9.64 -26.13 38.51
CA VAL A 824 8.69 -26.52 37.47
C VAL A 824 7.35 -26.81 38.13
N PHE A 825 6.28 -26.31 37.52
CA PHE A 825 4.93 -26.66 37.94
C PHE A 825 4.58 -28.07 37.45
N VAL A 826 4.17 -28.93 38.38
CA VAL A 826 3.74 -30.30 38.11
C VAL A 826 2.26 -30.40 38.41
N GLU A 827 1.46 -30.66 37.38
CA GLU A 827 0.02 -30.85 37.50
C GLU A 827 -0.29 -32.12 38.32
N GLN A 828 -1.11 -31.98 39.35
CA GLN A 828 -1.49 -33.05 40.26
C GLN A 828 -2.92 -32.82 40.77
N THR A 829 -3.64 -33.90 41.08
CA THR A 829 -5.00 -33.86 41.65
C THR A 829 -5.10 -34.57 43.00
N SER A 830 -3.97 -34.96 43.58
CA SER A 830 -3.88 -35.59 44.90
C SER A 830 -2.70 -35.00 45.67
N PHE A 831 -2.97 -34.49 46.87
CA PHE A 831 -2.02 -33.74 47.69
C PHE A 831 -2.00 -34.27 49.12
N ALA A 832 -0.93 -34.04 49.86
CA ALA A 832 -0.86 -34.32 51.29
C ALA A 832 -1.27 -33.09 52.11
N ALA A 833 -1.91 -33.31 53.26
CA ALA A 833 -2.15 -32.21 54.20
C ALA A 833 -0.81 -31.56 54.65
N GLY A 834 -0.62 -30.29 54.32
CA GLY A 834 0.63 -29.55 54.50
C GLY A 834 1.26 -29.03 53.20
N ASP A 835 0.77 -29.44 52.04
CA ASP A 835 1.24 -28.96 50.74
C ASP A 835 0.76 -27.54 50.41
N GLU A 836 1.56 -26.81 49.63
CA GLU A 836 1.24 -25.51 49.02
C GLU A 836 0.61 -25.73 47.64
N ILE A 837 -0.71 -25.96 47.61
CA ILE A 837 -1.44 -26.32 46.40
C ILE A 837 -1.62 -25.08 45.52
N THR A 838 -1.07 -25.08 44.31
CA THR A 838 -1.25 -23.99 43.36
C THR A 838 -2.39 -24.30 42.40
N VAL A 839 -3.33 -23.36 42.29
CA VAL A 839 -4.39 -23.36 41.28
C VAL A 839 -4.00 -22.38 40.19
N ARG A 840 -3.92 -22.89 38.96
CA ARG A 840 -3.58 -22.13 37.75
C ARG A 840 -4.84 -21.94 36.93
N ALA A 841 -5.11 -20.70 36.55
CA ALA A 841 -6.22 -20.30 35.72
C ALA A 841 -5.70 -19.74 34.39
N THR A 842 -6.14 -20.30 33.26
CA THR A 842 -5.87 -19.72 31.94
C THR A 842 -7.10 -18.97 31.48
N VAL A 843 -6.98 -17.65 31.35
CA VAL A 843 -8.04 -16.71 30.95
C VAL A 843 -7.94 -16.43 29.46
N THR A 844 -9.00 -16.72 28.72
CA THR A 844 -9.07 -16.49 27.28
C THR A 844 -10.33 -15.72 26.90
N ASP A 845 -10.25 -14.98 25.81
CA ASP A 845 -11.36 -14.27 25.19
C ASP A 845 -12.35 -15.26 24.57
N GLY A 846 -13.62 -15.02 24.86
CA GLY A 846 -14.85 -15.75 24.51
C GLY A 846 -15.07 -15.97 23.03
N SER A 847 -14.69 -14.97 22.24
CA SER A 847 -14.96 -14.87 20.81
C SER A 847 -13.80 -15.38 19.96
N THR A 848 -12.58 -15.23 20.47
CA THR A 848 -11.34 -15.47 19.70
C THR A 848 -10.52 -16.65 20.21
N GLY A 849 -10.73 -17.08 21.45
CA GLY A 849 -9.89 -18.09 22.12
C GLY A 849 -8.48 -17.60 22.50
N LEU A 850 -8.17 -16.32 22.29
CA LEU A 850 -6.86 -15.73 22.58
C LEU A 850 -6.67 -15.47 24.08
N PRO A 851 -5.44 -15.52 24.61
CA PRO A 851 -5.20 -15.28 26.03
C PRO A 851 -5.37 -13.81 26.45
N VAL A 852 -5.94 -13.57 27.62
CA VAL A 852 -6.17 -12.21 28.16
C VAL A 852 -5.13 -11.90 29.24
N PRO A 853 -4.17 -10.98 29.00
CA PRO A 853 -3.20 -10.54 30.01
C PRO A 853 -3.83 -9.65 31.08
N SER A 854 -3.15 -9.58 32.22
CA SER A 854 -3.51 -8.76 33.39
C SER A 854 -4.89 -9.03 34.01
N ALA A 855 -5.54 -10.13 33.62
CA ALA A 855 -6.78 -10.59 34.22
C ALA A 855 -6.53 -11.18 35.61
N THR A 856 -7.43 -10.95 36.55
CA THR A 856 -7.42 -11.58 37.88
C THR A 856 -8.61 -12.51 38.03
N VAL A 857 -8.39 -13.67 38.64
CA VAL A 857 -9.42 -14.70 38.81
C VAL A 857 -9.66 -14.92 40.30
N THR A 858 -10.92 -14.87 40.72
CA THR A 858 -11.33 -15.31 42.06
C THR A 858 -11.68 -16.79 42.00
N ILE A 859 -11.03 -17.59 42.86
CA ILE A 859 -11.19 -19.04 42.92
C ILE A 859 -11.75 -19.42 44.29
N VAL A 860 -12.82 -20.21 44.32
CA VAL A 860 -13.39 -20.77 45.54
C VAL A 860 -13.05 -22.25 45.60
N ILE A 861 -12.34 -22.65 46.66
CA ILE A 861 -12.12 -24.05 47.02
C ILE A 861 -13.26 -24.47 47.94
N GLY A 862 -14.06 -25.46 47.52
CA GLY A 862 -15.14 -26.06 48.30
C GLY A 862 -14.88 -27.55 48.58
N GLY A 863 -15.31 -28.04 49.75
CA GLY A 863 -15.10 -29.42 50.18
C GLY A 863 -15.38 -29.57 51.69
N PRO A 864 -14.66 -30.45 52.40
CA PRO A 864 -14.69 -30.53 53.87
C PRO A 864 -14.43 -29.19 54.56
N GLU A 865 -13.66 -28.30 53.91
CA GLU A 865 -13.43 -26.91 54.28
C GLU A 865 -13.63 -26.00 53.06
N THR A 866 -13.73 -24.68 53.27
CA THR A 866 -13.86 -23.69 52.20
C THR A 866 -12.78 -22.63 52.28
N ALA A 867 -12.21 -22.25 51.13
CA ALA A 867 -11.26 -21.15 51.02
C ALA A 867 -11.55 -20.33 49.75
N THR A 868 -11.20 -19.04 49.78
CA THR A 868 -11.27 -18.16 48.61
C THR A 868 -9.87 -17.63 48.33
N LEU A 869 -9.44 -17.74 47.08
CA LEU A 869 -8.17 -17.26 46.58
C LEU A 869 -8.42 -16.23 45.49
N THR A 870 -7.52 -15.26 45.37
CA THR A 870 -7.47 -14.35 44.23
C THR A 870 -6.10 -14.51 43.58
N THR A 871 -6.07 -14.71 42.26
CA THR A 871 -4.81 -14.86 41.54
C THR A 871 -4.05 -13.53 41.45
N GLY A 872 -2.75 -13.62 41.17
CA GLY A 872 -2.05 -12.48 40.55
C GLY A 872 -2.63 -12.16 39.16
N PRO A 873 -2.27 -11.01 38.57
CA PRO A 873 -2.63 -10.70 37.19
C PRO A 873 -2.08 -11.77 36.24
N SER A 874 -2.88 -12.16 35.24
CA SER A 874 -2.45 -13.10 34.22
C SER A 874 -1.30 -12.53 33.39
N ASP A 875 -0.46 -13.42 32.88
CA ASP A 875 0.60 -13.05 31.95
C ASP A 875 0.10 -12.98 30.49
N VAL A 876 0.98 -12.74 29.51
CA VAL A 876 0.56 -12.64 28.09
C VAL A 876 0.01 -13.93 27.49
N ASN A 877 0.16 -15.06 28.18
CA ASN A 877 -0.47 -16.32 27.80
C ASN A 877 -1.79 -16.54 28.57
N GLY A 878 -2.33 -15.50 29.19
CA GLY A 878 -3.57 -15.54 29.95
C GLY A 878 -3.45 -16.33 31.26
N LEU A 879 -2.24 -16.67 31.69
CA LEU A 879 -2.02 -17.57 32.82
C LEU A 879 -1.91 -16.78 34.13
N ALA A 880 -2.83 -17.05 35.05
CA ALA A 880 -2.90 -16.48 36.39
C ALA A 880 -2.82 -17.58 37.45
N GLU A 881 -2.18 -17.33 38.59
CA GLU A 881 -1.99 -18.34 39.64
C GLU A 881 -2.37 -17.83 41.03
N ALA A 882 -2.90 -18.74 41.86
CA ALA A 882 -3.08 -18.53 43.29
C ALA A 882 -2.68 -19.81 44.06
N THR A 883 -2.11 -19.64 45.25
CA THR A 883 -1.65 -20.77 46.08
C THR A 883 -2.48 -20.89 47.35
N TRP A 884 -2.97 -22.09 47.63
CA TRP A 884 -3.63 -22.46 48.88
C TRP A 884 -2.68 -23.25 49.78
N ASN A 885 -2.33 -22.67 50.93
CA ASN A 885 -1.44 -23.29 51.90
C ASN A 885 -2.24 -24.16 52.86
N THR A 886 -2.12 -25.48 52.71
CA THR A 886 -2.76 -26.43 53.64
C THR A 886 -1.91 -26.66 54.88
N GLN A 887 -2.52 -27.13 55.97
CA GLN A 887 -1.82 -27.39 57.23
C GLN A 887 -1.67 -28.89 57.49
N ALA A 888 -0.46 -29.33 57.80
CA ALA A 888 -0.21 -30.71 58.20
C ALA A 888 -0.79 -31.01 59.60
N PRO A 889 -1.31 -32.21 59.85
CA PRO A 889 -1.70 -32.65 61.19
C PRO A 889 -0.48 -32.69 62.11
N ASN A 890 -0.70 -32.45 63.40
CA ASN A 890 0.39 -32.55 64.37
C ASN A 890 0.87 -34.02 64.54
N LYS A 891 1.98 -34.24 65.25
CA LYS A 891 2.58 -35.59 65.46
C LYS A 891 1.65 -36.64 66.10
N LYS A 892 0.47 -36.25 66.60
CA LYS A 892 -0.55 -37.15 67.17
C LYS A 892 -1.75 -37.37 66.22
N GLY A 893 -1.70 -36.83 65.00
CA GLY A 893 -2.78 -36.91 64.00
C GLY A 893 -3.92 -35.92 64.23
N ASN A 894 -3.76 -34.92 65.11
CA ASN A 894 -4.82 -33.95 65.44
C ASN A 894 -4.55 -32.59 64.78
N GLY A 895 -5.60 -31.91 64.31
CA GLY A 895 -5.51 -30.64 63.59
C GLY A 895 -5.03 -30.80 62.13
N GLY A 896 -4.78 -29.69 61.44
CA GLY A 896 -4.46 -29.68 60.01
C GLY A 896 -5.70 -29.47 59.13
N THR A 897 -5.48 -29.24 57.83
CA THR A 897 -6.55 -29.12 56.84
C THR A 897 -7.22 -30.48 56.67
N THR A 898 -8.55 -30.52 56.74
CA THR A 898 -9.33 -31.77 56.77
C THR A 898 -9.13 -32.58 55.48
N PRO A 899 -8.67 -33.85 55.54
CA PRO A 899 -8.57 -34.70 54.35
C PRO A 899 -9.93 -34.98 53.71
N GLY A 900 -9.94 -35.15 52.39
CA GLY A 900 -11.16 -35.41 51.61
C GLY A 900 -11.11 -34.83 50.20
N SER A 901 -12.24 -34.91 49.50
CA SER A 901 -12.39 -34.38 48.15
C SER A 901 -12.75 -32.90 48.18
N TYR A 902 -11.98 -32.08 47.46
CA TYR A 902 -12.17 -30.66 47.27
C TYR A 902 -12.44 -30.35 45.79
N THR A 903 -12.96 -29.16 45.51
CA THR A 903 -13.17 -28.64 44.16
C THR A 903 -12.78 -27.17 44.14
N ALA A 904 -11.88 -26.79 43.24
CA ALA A 904 -11.60 -25.39 42.96
C ALA A 904 -12.50 -24.92 41.82
N SER A 905 -13.24 -23.82 42.02
CA SER A 905 -14.16 -23.26 41.03
C SER A 905 -13.89 -21.78 40.80
N THR A 906 -14.01 -21.32 39.55
CA THR A 906 -13.98 -19.88 39.24
C THR A 906 -15.25 -19.21 39.78
N ALA A 907 -15.07 -18.07 40.45
CA ALA A 907 -16.16 -17.30 41.05
C ALA A 907 -16.26 -15.85 40.53
N ASP A 908 -15.17 -15.30 39.97
CA ASP A 908 -15.15 -14.02 39.28
C ASP A 908 -13.90 -13.91 38.39
N VAL A 909 -13.97 -13.12 37.32
CA VAL A 909 -12.83 -12.78 36.44
C VAL A 909 -12.87 -11.29 36.12
N VAL A 910 -11.80 -10.56 36.45
CA VAL A 910 -11.72 -9.10 36.25
C VAL A 910 -10.55 -8.77 35.33
N ALA A 911 -10.84 -8.09 34.22
CA ALA A 911 -9.84 -7.48 33.33
C ALA A 911 -10.38 -6.17 32.74
N THR A 912 -9.52 -5.18 32.54
CA THR A 912 -9.90 -3.89 31.93
C THR A 912 -10.40 -4.11 30.51
N GLY A 913 -11.59 -3.61 30.19
CA GLY A 913 -12.20 -3.76 28.85
C GLY A 913 -12.98 -5.06 28.63
N TYR A 914 -13.07 -5.94 29.63
CA TYR A 914 -13.80 -7.21 29.54
C TYR A 914 -14.98 -7.28 30.52
N THR A 915 -16.04 -8.01 30.14
CA THR A 915 -17.15 -8.36 31.02
C THR A 915 -17.16 -9.87 31.24
N TRP A 916 -17.17 -10.31 32.50
CA TRP A 916 -17.28 -11.73 32.82
C TRP A 916 -18.64 -12.30 32.39
N ASP A 917 -18.59 -13.41 31.66
CA ASP A 917 -19.75 -14.13 31.12
C ASP A 917 -20.50 -14.95 32.19
N GLY A 918 -19.93 -15.03 33.40
CA GLY A 918 -20.48 -15.81 34.51
C GLY A 918 -20.20 -17.32 34.41
N ALA A 919 -19.37 -17.77 33.46
CA ALA A 919 -19.05 -19.18 33.31
C ALA A 919 -18.19 -19.70 34.47
N ALA A 920 -18.72 -20.68 35.20
CA ALA A 920 -18.04 -21.34 36.31
C ALA A 920 -17.32 -22.60 35.81
N ASN A 921 -15.99 -22.54 35.74
CA ASN A 921 -15.14 -23.71 35.51
C ASN A 921 -14.71 -24.28 36.85
N SER A 922 -14.62 -25.61 36.94
CA SER A 922 -14.22 -26.27 38.20
C SER A 922 -13.33 -27.48 37.96
N ILE A 923 -12.41 -27.71 38.88
CA ILE A 923 -11.51 -28.88 38.89
C ILE A 923 -11.52 -29.57 40.26
N PRO A 924 -11.80 -30.89 40.32
CA PRO A 924 -11.74 -31.64 41.56
C PRO A 924 -10.30 -32.07 41.91
N PHE A 925 -9.99 -32.10 43.20
CA PHE A 925 -8.75 -32.67 43.72
C PHE A 925 -8.97 -33.31 45.10
N THR A 926 -8.02 -34.12 45.56
CA THR A 926 -8.12 -34.83 46.85
C THR A 926 -6.96 -34.47 47.77
N LEU A 927 -7.26 -34.22 49.05
CA LEU A 927 -6.27 -34.10 50.11
C LEU A 927 -6.25 -35.40 50.92
N LEU A 928 -5.09 -36.05 51.00
CA LEU A 928 -4.87 -37.36 51.63
C LEU A 928 -4.62 -37.28 53.15
#